data_AF-A0A0G0L248-F1
#
_entry.id   AF-A0A0G0L248-F1
#
_cell.length_a   1.000
_cell.length_b   1.000
_cell.length_c   1.000
_cell.angle_alpha   90.00
_cell.angle_beta   90.00
_cell.angle_gamma   90.00
#
_symmetry.space_group_name_H-M   'P 1'
#
loop_
_entity.id
_entity.type
_entity.pdbx_description
1 polymer ?
#
loop_
_entity_poly.entity_id
_entity_poly.type
_entity_poly.pdbx_seq_one_letter_code
_entity_poly.pdbx_strand_id
1 'polypeptide(L)'
;MKPKIILFLALLFFPVANISAYSPETTHAGLAEQSVFFYNKNFTRQISDKEKEFIIEGAIAEDRPVLRTLNHFYDPIRNIGINNYRHAKDWATLEYTDNVYTWGGAINEYAKGNKENAFIYLGHILHLIEDMTVPDHTRNDPHMGALNTGESSYEDWAKKSKNRATLSGLSNTYLLEKPIFFNDIIDYFDFLANYSNRNFFGDDSIKNNVYQYEYPKITNKDRRFVYSIDSIYGKEFAVLNLRIDRRGNEELFLVDDEKTDVLSGYFDRLGKQAILAGAGVIDLFFREAEVARTDYLKKQSEEFQKETQNAIELNKKLQNSNIVGLTLYGVSYLVNENIISPTSAKIYSIKNGLVSGVKIVGSTLSNTSSLISFTASALAKDTVSEISSVFASPSDTKKIATAVSAKNSIPSISTAINSFANNSAITAPEIIKENITEDTNLPETETLSSDYLKELSEAYSLLSSLKEAVPTVAPKIISVITLYSPGFGGGEAPKVSVSEEEITKTVDKGVDKVVDNSNQEEEKTVDEPQDVVSTTEDEIVENEATTTESTLLDEVIEFITPVLDTTPPDISLTINSCADSLSDTACLLATTTIEATWRSDADDLSYFEIKKDTEISTTTDTSIIFEVADKTSHKFSVSAVDKADNISEQVSKSFEIFKNPVVINEVAWGGTSGHPEDEWLELYNLSNQTITLDNWILSSKTDKSLKIILSGTISPNGFYLIERKNDDETDEATQSPIKNITADLWTSFGSGIFDSGESLVLSRASTTIDEVPYSLNWNGAVVKTLSAERCLDCGIYNWSINNSEIRNGLNVSGSPIYGTPRSRNYRDYLIPISGVSGDFTLLASKSPYLVPKSSTLTIREGVNFNIEPGVTIKFGDGASIRSEGKISANGTAEKPIVFTAFSDDDYGGDMNSDGMCGKGNASSTASCPSVGKWYGVILLSKEKSSIFKNTIFRYGGLNYGTTKGMICADSSSVDIFDSVFEYSGSDGVGLKNSSGQILGNTFKKNNAILSGNGLSVSLGAPMIKNNNFIENSVGLYLYGSSADVVDNIFDGNTSKGISVVGKPGNTMTGNRSVGGSLKTGDLINLTSNISSLNSTTALLSNPMPYFISGTLQVPLGSTLHIYEGVKIMGTSIGTNSRFLINGELFVLGSETSPVVFSSNLETPTKSGWHGIQAGNGSRVDIKNAVFKDATSGITYYKSPIILENILFSNNQLGISIGQFPSPLEKAINVIFESDNNATTSPKGIW
;
A
#
# COMPACT_ATOMS: atom_id res chain seq x y z
N MET A 1 -2.77 12.88 38.78
CA MET A 1 -2.83 11.48 39.26
C MET A 1 -4.10 11.27 40.09
N LYS A 2 -4.99 10.37 39.66
CA LYS A 2 -6.08 9.70 40.41
C LYS A 2 -6.48 8.44 39.61
N PRO A 3 -7.11 7.42 40.21
CA PRO A 3 -6.85 6.03 39.82
C PRO A 3 -7.70 5.48 38.67
N LYS A 4 -7.06 4.80 37.72
CA LYS A 4 -7.67 3.86 36.75
C LYS A 4 -7.25 2.38 36.96
N ILE A 5 -6.59 2.07 38.09
CA ILE A 5 -5.88 0.78 38.30
C ILE A 5 -6.79 -0.36 38.81
N ILE A 6 -8.00 -0.07 39.30
CA ILE A 6 -8.83 -1.06 40.01
C ILE A 6 -9.63 -1.98 39.05
N LEU A 7 -9.86 -1.59 37.80
CA LEU A 7 -10.70 -2.39 36.87
C LEU A 7 -9.98 -3.61 36.27
N PHE A 8 -8.63 -3.64 36.27
CA PHE A 8 -7.85 -4.68 35.60
C PHE A 8 -7.63 -5.96 36.44
N LEU A 9 -8.04 -5.97 37.72
CA LEU A 9 -7.86 -7.10 38.65
C LEU A 9 -9.14 -7.91 38.90
N ALA A 10 -10.30 -7.46 38.40
CA ALA A 10 -11.57 -8.15 38.58
C ALA A 10 -11.79 -9.31 37.59
N LEU A 11 -11.16 -9.26 36.42
CA LEU A 11 -11.32 -10.24 35.32
C LEU A 11 -10.45 -11.51 35.46
N LEU A 12 -9.58 -11.59 36.47
CA LEU A 12 -8.62 -12.70 36.64
C LEU A 12 -9.10 -13.86 37.55
N PHE A 13 -10.30 -13.76 38.14
CA PHE A 13 -10.79 -14.72 39.15
C PHE A 13 -12.23 -15.22 38.96
N PHE A 14 -12.87 -14.91 37.82
CA PHE A 14 -14.07 -15.60 37.36
C PHE A 14 -13.74 -16.40 36.10
N PRO A 15 -14.24 -17.64 35.95
CA PRO A 15 -14.20 -18.32 34.67
C PRO A 15 -15.06 -17.51 33.69
N VAL A 16 -14.44 -16.97 32.64
CA VAL A 16 -15.17 -16.35 31.53
C VAL A 16 -15.94 -17.48 30.84
N ALA A 17 -17.27 -17.43 30.93
CA ALA A 17 -18.12 -18.37 30.20
C ALA A 17 -17.95 -18.14 28.70
N ASN A 18 -18.00 -19.22 27.91
CA ASN A 18 -17.99 -19.09 26.45
C ASN A 18 -19.26 -18.33 26.02
N ILE A 19 -19.07 -17.24 25.28
CA ILE A 19 -20.09 -16.54 24.50
C ILE A 19 -19.75 -16.89 23.06
N SER A 20 -20.60 -17.64 22.36
CA SER A 20 -20.25 -18.46 21.19
C SER A 20 -21.53 -18.90 20.49
N ALA A 21 -21.81 -18.35 19.30
CA ALA A 21 -23.14 -18.41 18.65
C ALA A 21 -23.56 -19.84 18.28
N TYR A 22 -22.60 -20.63 17.84
CA TYR A 22 -22.72 -22.05 17.58
C TYR A 22 -21.49 -22.74 18.19
N SER A 23 -21.64 -23.92 18.80
CA SER A 23 -20.46 -24.57 19.40
C SER A 23 -19.46 -24.94 18.28
N PRO A 24 -18.18 -24.48 18.32
CA PRO A 24 -17.29 -24.54 17.17
C PRO A 24 -17.05 -25.96 16.66
N GLU A 25 -16.81 -26.89 17.58
CA GLU A 25 -16.48 -28.28 17.30
C GLU A 25 -17.68 -29.12 16.81
N THR A 26 -18.89 -28.58 16.86
CA THR A 26 -20.10 -29.27 16.37
C THR A 26 -20.71 -28.57 15.17
N THR A 27 -21.13 -27.32 15.35
CA THR A 27 -22.18 -26.71 14.51
C THR A 27 -21.55 -25.78 13.47
N HIS A 28 -20.59 -24.92 13.83
CA HIS A 28 -19.77 -24.22 12.83
C HIS A 28 -19.01 -25.21 11.95
N ALA A 29 -18.29 -26.17 12.55
CA ALA A 29 -17.58 -27.21 11.81
C ALA A 29 -18.48 -28.02 10.86
N GLY A 30 -19.78 -28.15 11.17
CA GLY A 30 -20.77 -28.80 10.31
C GLY A 30 -21.36 -27.90 9.23
N LEU A 31 -21.64 -26.63 9.54
CA LEU A 31 -22.13 -25.64 8.57
C LEU A 31 -21.04 -25.33 7.54
N ALA A 32 -19.81 -25.07 7.96
CA ALA A 32 -18.66 -24.85 7.07
C ALA A 32 -18.41 -26.06 6.16
N GLU A 33 -18.53 -27.29 6.68
CA GLU A 33 -18.47 -28.51 5.87
C GLU A 33 -19.60 -28.57 4.82
N GLN A 34 -20.85 -28.27 5.20
CA GLN A 34 -21.97 -28.28 4.26
C GLN A 34 -21.92 -27.13 3.24
N SER A 35 -21.38 -25.96 3.61
CA SER A 35 -21.09 -24.84 2.71
C SER A 35 -20.08 -25.24 1.63
N VAL A 36 -18.99 -25.94 2.01
CA VAL A 36 -18.01 -26.46 1.04
C VAL A 36 -18.59 -27.58 0.18
N PHE A 37 -19.40 -28.49 0.74
CA PHE A 37 -20.09 -29.50 -0.07
C PHE A 37 -21.07 -28.88 -1.06
N PHE A 38 -21.83 -27.86 -0.65
CA PHE A 38 -22.76 -27.16 -1.53
C PHE A 38 -22.03 -26.35 -2.62
N TYR A 39 -20.93 -25.69 -2.28
CA TYR A 39 -20.03 -25.06 -3.25
C TYR A 39 -19.54 -26.07 -4.30
N ASN A 40 -18.97 -27.21 -3.86
CA ASN A 40 -18.48 -28.26 -4.75
C ASN A 40 -19.57 -28.91 -5.63
N LYS A 41 -20.86 -28.68 -5.36
CA LYS A 41 -21.96 -29.13 -6.23
C LYS A 41 -22.41 -28.09 -7.26
N ASN A 42 -22.14 -26.81 -7.01
CA ASN A 42 -22.61 -25.71 -7.86
C ASN A 42 -21.51 -25.09 -8.74
N PHE A 43 -20.23 -25.21 -8.37
CA PHE A 43 -19.13 -24.52 -9.04
C PHE A 43 -18.13 -25.47 -9.73
N THR A 44 -17.59 -25.03 -10.86
CA THR A 44 -16.61 -25.79 -11.66
C THR A 44 -15.24 -25.90 -10.99
N ARG A 45 -14.83 -24.86 -10.27
CA ARG A 45 -13.66 -24.91 -9.39
C ARG A 45 -14.03 -25.69 -8.12
N GLN A 46 -13.29 -26.73 -7.81
CA GLN A 46 -13.54 -27.58 -6.65
C GLN A 46 -12.58 -27.26 -5.49
N ILE A 47 -13.07 -27.38 -4.26
CA ILE A 47 -12.27 -27.44 -3.04
C ILE A 47 -11.94 -28.91 -2.75
N SER A 48 -10.65 -29.23 -2.64
CA SER A 48 -10.21 -30.58 -2.25
C SER A 48 -10.46 -30.86 -0.77
N ASP A 49 -10.54 -32.13 -0.36
CA ASP A 49 -10.73 -32.50 1.05
C ASP A 49 -9.69 -31.88 2.00
N LYS A 50 -8.44 -31.65 1.56
CA LYS A 50 -7.43 -30.96 2.39
C LYS A 50 -7.77 -29.47 2.57
N GLU A 51 -8.20 -28.79 1.50
CA GLU A 51 -8.60 -27.39 1.56
C GLU A 51 -9.90 -27.21 2.36
N LYS A 52 -10.82 -28.19 2.31
CA LYS A 52 -12.02 -28.26 3.14
C LYS A 52 -11.71 -28.36 4.64
N GLU A 53 -10.85 -29.28 5.07
CA GLU A 53 -10.53 -29.41 6.50
C GLU A 53 -9.77 -28.17 7.04
N PHE A 54 -9.03 -27.42 6.20
CA PHE A 54 -8.48 -26.10 6.59
C PHE A 54 -9.56 -25.04 6.84
N ILE A 55 -10.60 -24.99 6.00
CA ILE A 55 -11.76 -24.12 6.23
C ILE A 55 -12.46 -24.48 7.55
N ILE A 56 -12.62 -25.78 7.81
CA ILE A 56 -13.20 -26.27 9.08
C ILE A 56 -12.30 -25.94 10.29
N GLU A 57 -10.97 -26.05 10.15
CA GLU A 57 -10.02 -25.66 11.20
C GLU A 57 -10.13 -24.18 11.56
N GLY A 58 -10.21 -23.29 10.55
CA GLY A 58 -10.45 -21.86 10.75
C GLY A 58 -11.80 -21.56 11.42
N ALA A 59 -12.86 -22.23 10.97
CA ALA A 59 -14.20 -22.08 11.55
C ALA A 59 -14.31 -22.59 13.00
N ILE A 60 -13.41 -23.49 13.42
CA ILE A 60 -13.26 -23.93 14.82
C ILE A 60 -12.37 -22.94 15.62
N ALA A 61 -11.45 -22.26 14.97
CA ALA A 61 -10.43 -21.43 15.62
C ALA A 61 -10.89 -19.99 15.92
N GLU A 62 -11.91 -19.46 15.24
CA GLU A 62 -12.36 -18.08 15.42
C GLU A 62 -12.83 -17.74 16.86
N ASP A 63 -13.40 -18.72 17.55
CA ASP A 63 -13.84 -18.62 18.94
C ASP A 63 -12.67 -18.55 19.97
N ARG A 64 -11.41 -18.61 19.50
CA ARG A 64 -10.22 -18.87 20.32
C ARG A 64 -9.11 -17.84 20.08
N PRO A 65 -8.64 -17.10 21.10
CA PRO A 65 -9.12 -17.08 22.49
C PRO A 65 -10.48 -16.40 22.63
N VAL A 66 -11.18 -16.63 23.75
CA VAL A 66 -12.53 -16.09 24.07
C VAL A 66 -12.66 -14.55 23.94
N LEU A 67 -11.55 -13.80 23.92
CA LEU A 67 -11.57 -12.36 23.64
C LEU A 67 -11.93 -12.02 22.18
N ARG A 68 -11.85 -12.97 21.24
CA ARG A 68 -12.32 -12.79 19.85
C ARG A 68 -13.84 -12.68 19.78
N THR A 69 -14.56 -13.37 20.67
CA THR A 69 -16.03 -13.47 20.62
C THR A 69 -16.76 -12.17 20.94
N LEU A 70 -16.05 -11.24 21.59
CA LEU A 70 -16.48 -9.84 21.76
C LEU A 70 -16.67 -9.08 20.43
N ASN A 71 -16.24 -9.65 19.30
CA ASN A 71 -16.38 -9.06 17.97
C ASN A 71 -17.34 -9.87 17.06
N HIS A 72 -17.99 -10.93 17.56
CA HIS A 72 -18.90 -11.83 16.80
C HIS A 72 -20.34 -11.30 16.66
N PHE A 73 -20.63 -10.16 17.25
CA PHE A 73 -21.96 -9.56 17.27
C PHE A 73 -22.09 -8.47 16.18
N TYR A 74 -23.27 -8.36 15.58
CA TYR A 74 -23.58 -7.27 14.65
C TYR A 74 -25.09 -7.02 14.60
N ASP A 75 -25.53 -5.90 15.18
CA ASP A 75 -26.91 -5.43 15.05
C ASP A 75 -27.08 -4.61 13.76
N PRO A 76 -27.80 -5.11 12.73
CA PRO A 76 -27.96 -4.43 11.45
C PRO A 76 -28.95 -3.24 11.52
N ILE A 77 -29.76 -3.14 12.58
CA ILE A 77 -30.72 -2.03 12.75
C ILE A 77 -30.02 -0.79 13.32
N ARG A 78 -28.95 -1.00 14.09
CA ARG A 78 -28.19 0.07 14.77
C ARG A 78 -26.74 0.21 14.24
N ASN A 79 -26.32 -0.70 13.37
CA ASN A 79 -24.96 -0.87 12.83
C ASN A 79 -23.86 -0.76 13.92
N ILE A 80 -23.98 -1.59 14.97
CA ILE A 80 -23.04 -1.64 16.10
C ILE A 80 -22.77 -3.06 16.56
N GLY A 81 -21.59 -3.29 17.13
CA GLY A 81 -21.25 -4.49 17.89
C GLY A 81 -21.53 -4.31 19.39
N ILE A 82 -21.40 -5.42 20.12
CA ILE A 82 -21.66 -5.50 21.56
C ILE A 82 -20.84 -4.47 22.37
N ASN A 83 -21.49 -3.73 23.28
CA ASN A 83 -20.81 -2.82 24.24
C ASN A 83 -19.81 -1.81 23.61
N ASN A 84 -20.04 -1.39 22.36
CA ASN A 84 -19.12 -0.55 21.56
C ASN A 84 -17.76 -1.21 21.23
N TYR A 85 -17.68 -2.55 21.22
CA TYR A 85 -16.64 -3.28 20.50
C TYR A 85 -16.92 -3.28 18.98
N ARG A 86 -15.92 -3.72 18.21
CA ARG A 86 -16.03 -3.91 16.75
C ARG A 86 -17.15 -4.91 16.43
N HIS A 87 -17.92 -4.69 15.37
CA HIS A 87 -18.88 -5.68 14.89
C HIS A 87 -18.25 -6.71 13.95
N ALA A 88 -18.88 -7.89 13.81
CA ALA A 88 -18.37 -9.01 13.00
C ALA A 88 -17.93 -8.61 11.59
N LYS A 89 -18.72 -7.75 10.93
CA LYS A 89 -18.43 -7.15 9.63
C LYS A 89 -17.10 -6.38 9.56
N ASP A 90 -16.73 -5.63 10.62
CA ASP A 90 -15.46 -4.89 10.69
C ASP A 90 -14.31 -5.84 11.03
N TRP A 91 -14.56 -6.76 11.96
CA TRP A 91 -13.59 -7.77 12.42
C TRP A 91 -13.14 -8.69 11.28
N ALA A 92 -14.06 -9.01 10.37
CA ALA A 92 -13.82 -9.80 9.17
C ALA A 92 -13.02 -9.05 8.08
N THR A 93 -13.15 -7.72 7.97
CA THR A 93 -12.68 -6.98 6.78
C THR A 93 -11.53 -6.00 7.04
N LEU A 94 -11.44 -5.41 8.23
CA LEU A 94 -10.42 -4.41 8.58
C LEU A 94 -9.20 -5.08 9.23
N GLU A 95 -7.99 -4.72 8.78
CA GLU A 95 -6.76 -5.23 9.37
C GLU A 95 -6.51 -4.62 10.76
N TYR A 96 -6.37 -5.48 11.78
CA TYR A 96 -6.02 -5.08 13.14
C TYR A 96 -4.76 -5.81 13.63
N THR A 97 -4.01 -5.20 14.55
CA THR A 97 -2.83 -5.85 15.14
C THR A 97 -3.15 -7.09 15.97
N ASP A 98 -4.42 -7.28 16.35
CA ASP A 98 -4.97 -8.47 16.99
C ASP A 98 -5.82 -9.38 16.06
N ASN A 99 -5.97 -9.04 14.77
CA ASN A 99 -6.57 -9.94 13.78
C ASN A 99 -5.84 -9.96 12.43
N VAL A 100 -5.20 -11.09 12.12
CA VAL A 100 -4.68 -11.41 10.78
C VAL A 100 -5.68 -12.21 9.94
N TYR A 101 -6.71 -12.79 10.57
CA TYR A 101 -7.72 -13.65 9.94
C TYR A 101 -8.83 -12.80 9.31
N THR A 102 -8.46 -11.96 8.36
CA THR A 102 -9.36 -11.05 7.63
C THR A 102 -9.55 -11.50 6.18
N TRP A 103 -10.58 -10.98 5.53
CA TRP A 103 -10.88 -11.18 4.11
C TRP A 103 -9.67 -10.86 3.22
N GLY A 104 -9.12 -9.65 3.38
CA GLY A 104 -7.89 -9.23 2.72
C GLY A 104 -6.69 -10.11 3.06
N GLY A 105 -6.57 -10.56 4.31
CA GLY A 105 -5.54 -11.52 4.75
C GLY A 105 -5.61 -12.86 3.99
N ALA A 106 -6.80 -13.44 3.87
CA ALA A 106 -7.04 -14.69 3.16
C ALA A 106 -6.65 -14.58 1.67
N ILE A 107 -7.12 -13.51 1.01
CA ILE A 107 -6.83 -13.20 -0.40
C ILE A 107 -5.32 -13.00 -0.62
N ASN A 108 -4.66 -12.27 0.28
CA ASN A 108 -3.22 -11.97 0.23
C ASN A 108 -2.36 -13.23 0.43
N GLU A 109 -2.75 -14.16 1.31
CA GLU A 109 -2.07 -15.46 1.43
C GLU A 109 -2.30 -16.36 0.20
N TYR A 110 -3.51 -16.35 -0.39
CA TYR A 110 -3.78 -17.09 -1.63
C TYR A 110 -2.99 -16.56 -2.82
N ALA A 111 -2.87 -15.22 -2.94
CA ALA A 111 -2.09 -14.56 -3.99
C ALA A 111 -0.62 -15.00 -3.99
N LYS A 112 0.00 -15.05 -2.80
CA LYS A 112 1.35 -15.60 -2.57
C LYS A 112 1.46 -17.12 -2.84
N GLY A 113 0.34 -17.82 -2.98
CA GLY A 113 0.26 -19.28 -3.11
C GLY A 113 0.23 -20.04 -1.79
N ASN A 114 0.12 -19.37 -0.64
CA ASN A 114 0.00 -20.01 0.66
C ASN A 114 -1.44 -20.44 0.95
N LYS A 115 -1.90 -21.46 0.22
CA LYS A 115 -3.26 -22.01 0.32
C LYS A 115 -3.65 -22.43 1.73
N GLU A 116 -2.71 -22.94 2.53
CA GLU A 116 -2.96 -23.45 3.88
C GLU A 116 -3.48 -22.34 4.81
N ASN A 117 -2.73 -21.23 4.94
CA ASN A 117 -3.21 -20.04 5.65
C ASN A 117 -4.48 -19.47 5.00
N ALA A 118 -4.52 -19.34 3.68
CA ALA A 118 -5.65 -18.73 2.98
C ALA A 118 -6.99 -19.41 3.28
N PHE A 119 -7.01 -20.74 3.35
CA PHE A 119 -8.23 -21.51 3.65
C PHE A 119 -8.58 -21.54 5.14
N ILE A 120 -7.59 -21.55 6.03
CA ILE A 120 -7.83 -21.30 7.46
C ILE A 120 -8.48 -19.93 7.65
N TYR A 121 -7.93 -18.88 7.01
CA TYR A 121 -8.42 -17.51 7.15
C TYR A 121 -9.84 -17.37 6.56
N LEU A 122 -10.14 -18.02 5.44
CA LEU A 122 -11.51 -18.12 4.91
C LEU A 122 -12.47 -18.82 5.88
N GLY A 123 -12.00 -19.84 6.62
CA GLY A 123 -12.76 -20.49 7.68
C GLY A 123 -13.14 -19.55 8.83
N HIS A 124 -12.23 -18.68 9.25
CA HIS A 124 -12.52 -17.62 10.23
C HIS A 124 -13.62 -16.66 9.74
N ILE A 125 -13.64 -16.32 8.44
CA ILE A 125 -14.71 -15.49 7.87
C ILE A 125 -16.04 -16.25 7.82
N LEU A 126 -16.04 -17.54 7.46
CA LEU A 126 -17.27 -18.35 7.41
C LEU A 126 -17.91 -18.53 8.80
N HIS A 127 -17.13 -18.63 9.87
CA HIS A 127 -17.65 -18.59 11.25
C HIS A 127 -18.44 -17.30 11.53
N LEU A 128 -17.84 -16.15 11.23
CA LEU A 128 -18.48 -14.83 11.42
C LEU A 128 -19.72 -14.64 10.54
N ILE A 129 -19.77 -15.28 9.37
CA ILE A 129 -20.94 -15.35 8.48
C ILE A 129 -22.04 -16.26 9.07
N GLU A 130 -21.66 -17.37 9.70
CA GLU A 130 -22.59 -18.28 10.39
C GLU A 130 -23.19 -17.64 11.65
N ASP A 131 -22.43 -16.82 12.40
CA ASP A 131 -22.91 -16.02 13.54
C ASP A 131 -24.08 -15.10 13.14
N MET A 132 -24.06 -14.57 11.91
CA MET A 132 -25.15 -13.72 11.41
C MET A 132 -26.46 -14.49 11.21
N THR A 133 -26.43 -15.82 11.32
CA THR A 133 -27.62 -16.68 11.35
C THR A 133 -28.08 -17.04 12.76
N VAL A 134 -27.57 -16.35 13.80
CA VAL A 134 -27.99 -16.52 15.19
C VAL A 134 -28.79 -15.28 15.66
N PRO A 135 -30.01 -15.43 16.21
CA PRO A 135 -30.87 -14.30 16.56
C PRO A 135 -30.29 -13.38 17.64
N ASP A 136 -29.58 -13.94 18.62
CA ASP A 136 -29.04 -13.22 19.77
C ASP A 136 -27.77 -12.40 19.38
N HIS A 137 -26.89 -13.00 18.58
CA HIS A 137 -25.71 -12.35 17.99
C HIS A 137 -26.07 -11.15 17.09
N THR A 138 -27.19 -11.25 16.36
CA THR A 138 -27.68 -10.16 15.50
C THR A 138 -28.50 -9.09 16.24
N ARG A 139 -28.58 -9.17 17.58
CA ARG A 139 -29.27 -8.21 18.45
C ARG A 139 -28.38 -7.55 19.50
N ASN A 140 -27.09 -7.87 19.53
CA ASN A 140 -26.17 -7.52 20.62
C ASN A 140 -26.64 -8.02 22.00
N ASP A 141 -27.09 -9.28 22.07
CA ASP A 141 -27.63 -9.90 23.29
C ASP A 141 -26.63 -10.87 23.95
N PRO A 142 -25.79 -10.41 24.91
CA PRO A 142 -24.85 -11.27 25.63
C PRO A 142 -25.55 -12.08 26.73
N HIS A 143 -26.01 -13.27 26.34
CA HIS A 143 -26.31 -14.32 27.32
C HIS A 143 -25.01 -14.77 28.01
N MET A 144 -24.95 -14.59 29.34
CA MET A 144 -23.74 -14.83 30.15
C MET A 144 -24.06 -15.81 31.27
N GLY A 145 -23.77 -17.10 31.04
CA GLY A 145 -24.06 -18.18 31.99
C GLY A 145 -23.49 -18.01 33.41
N ALA A 146 -22.49 -17.14 33.60
CA ALA A 146 -21.92 -16.81 34.92
C ALA A 146 -22.73 -15.78 35.74
N LEU A 147 -23.67 -15.04 35.13
CA LEU A 147 -24.45 -13.96 35.76
C LEU A 147 -25.97 -14.18 35.74
N ASN A 148 -26.41 -15.40 35.40
CA ASN A 148 -27.79 -15.87 35.59
C ASN A 148 -28.86 -15.17 34.70
N THR A 149 -28.48 -14.68 33.51
CA THR A 149 -29.43 -14.20 32.47
C THR A 149 -30.02 -15.34 31.62
N GLY A 150 -29.24 -16.41 31.43
CA GLY A 150 -29.59 -17.60 30.65
C GLY A 150 -28.43 -18.03 29.76
N GLU A 151 -28.62 -19.16 29.06
CA GLU A 151 -27.93 -19.54 27.83
C GLU A 151 -28.97 -19.36 26.69
N SER A 152 -28.60 -18.94 25.48
CA SER A 152 -29.59 -18.81 24.38
C SER A 152 -30.22 -20.17 24.04
N SER A 153 -31.55 -20.25 24.12
CA SER A 153 -32.28 -21.50 23.85
C SER A 153 -32.09 -22.00 22.42
N TYR A 154 -31.85 -21.12 21.43
CA TYR A 154 -31.59 -21.50 20.05
C TYR A 154 -30.19 -22.12 19.88
N GLU A 155 -29.16 -21.45 20.39
CA GLU A 155 -27.77 -21.89 20.30
C GLU A 155 -27.55 -23.20 21.06
N ASP A 156 -28.13 -23.30 22.26
CA ASP A 156 -28.03 -24.47 23.14
C ASP A 156 -28.91 -25.64 22.66
N TRP A 157 -29.97 -25.40 21.88
CA TRP A 157 -30.64 -26.42 21.07
C TRP A 157 -29.77 -26.86 19.89
N ALA A 158 -29.18 -25.93 19.13
CA ALA A 158 -28.41 -26.22 17.93
C ALA A 158 -27.15 -27.05 18.26
N LYS A 159 -26.46 -26.73 19.35
CA LYS A 159 -25.33 -27.46 19.93
C LYS A 159 -25.64 -28.91 20.31
N LYS A 160 -26.89 -29.22 20.70
CA LYS A 160 -27.33 -30.57 21.08
C LYS A 160 -27.84 -31.37 19.88
N SER A 161 -28.49 -30.70 18.93
CA SER A 161 -29.19 -31.33 17.81
C SER A 161 -28.36 -31.42 16.51
N LYS A 162 -27.45 -30.48 16.28
CA LYS A 162 -26.74 -30.29 15.01
C LYS A 162 -25.22 -30.40 15.24
N ASN A 163 -24.55 -31.25 14.47
CA ASN A 163 -23.10 -31.44 14.45
C ASN A 163 -22.65 -31.97 13.08
N ARG A 164 -21.34 -32.03 12.76
CA ARG A 164 -20.84 -32.59 11.47
C ARG A 164 -21.52 -33.91 11.05
N ALA A 165 -21.84 -34.80 11.99
CA ALA A 165 -22.50 -36.08 11.67
C ALA A 165 -24.01 -35.93 11.39
N THR A 166 -24.75 -35.12 12.17
CA THR A 166 -26.20 -34.90 11.96
C THR A 166 -26.53 -33.84 10.90
N LEU A 167 -25.54 -33.03 10.50
CA LEU A 167 -25.59 -32.13 9.35
C LEU A 167 -25.05 -32.79 8.06
N SER A 168 -24.47 -33.99 8.16
CA SER A 168 -23.83 -34.65 7.02
C SER A 168 -24.81 -34.91 5.88
N GLY A 169 -24.58 -34.27 4.75
CA GLY A 169 -25.42 -34.38 3.57
C GLY A 169 -26.69 -33.54 3.60
N LEU A 170 -26.86 -32.63 4.58
CA LEU A 170 -27.95 -31.64 4.58
C LEU A 170 -27.92 -30.78 3.31
N SER A 171 -26.72 -30.43 2.81
CA SER A 171 -26.54 -29.73 1.52
C SER A 171 -27.19 -30.44 0.32
N ASN A 172 -27.45 -31.76 0.40
CA ASN A 172 -28.13 -32.49 -0.68
C ASN A 172 -29.62 -32.14 -0.79
N THR A 173 -30.28 -31.67 0.28
CA THR A 173 -31.70 -31.26 0.21
C THR A 173 -31.89 -29.91 -0.46
N TYR A 174 -30.80 -29.14 -0.64
CA TYR A 174 -30.80 -27.81 -1.25
C TYR A 174 -30.27 -27.79 -2.69
N LEU A 175 -30.00 -28.93 -3.34
CA LEU A 175 -29.38 -28.99 -4.68
C LEU A 175 -30.20 -28.40 -5.84
N LEU A 176 -31.43 -27.99 -5.60
CA LEU A 176 -32.27 -27.25 -6.56
C LEU A 176 -32.31 -25.73 -6.27
N GLU A 177 -31.72 -25.31 -5.16
CA GLU A 177 -31.51 -23.91 -4.81
C GLU A 177 -30.20 -23.41 -5.44
N LYS A 178 -30.07 -22.10 -5.63
CA LYS A 178 -28.79 -21.50 -6.04
C LYS A 178 -27.99 -21.06 -4.79
N PRO A 179 -26.65 -21.01 -4.86
CA PRO A 179 -25.85 -20.19 -3.95
C PRO A 179 -26.36 -18.74 -3.94
N ILE A 180 -26.22 -18.08 -2.81
CA ILE A 180 -26.52 -16.64 -2.70
C ILE A 180 -25.31 -15.88 -3.25
N PHE A 181 -25.54 -14.87 -4.09
CA PHE A 181 -24.48 -14.15 -4.77
C PHE A 181 -24.51 -12.65 -4.44
N PHE A 182 -23.42 -12.18 -3.85
CA PHE A 182 -23.08 -10.76 -3.78
C PHE A 182 -21.67 -10.50 -4.35
N ASN A 183 -21.34 -9.22 -4.52
CA ASN A 183 -20.06 -8.74 -5.05
C ASN A 183 -19.15 -8.11 -3.98
N ASP A 184 -19.64 -7.97 -2.75
CA ASP A 184 -18.85 -7.62 -1.57
C ASP A 184 -19.11 -8.65 -0.45
N ILE A 185 -18.10 -8.92 0.38
CA ILE A 185 -18.24 -9.73 1.60
C ILE A 185 -19.16 -9.04 2.62
N ILE A 186 -19.19 -7.70 2.61
CA ILE A 186 -20.06 -6.85 3.43
C ILE A 186 -21.54 -7.20 3.24
N ASP A 187 -21.97 -7.44 1.99
CA ASP A 187 -23.38 -7.73 1.67
C ASP A 187 -23.87 -9.05 2.30
N TYR A 188 -23.01 -10.06 2.42
CA TYR A 188 -23.38 -11.33 3.06
C TYR A 188 -23.62 -11.16 4.57
N PHE A 189 -22.82 -10.33 5.25
CA PHE A 189 -23.05 -9.97 6.65
C PHE A 189 -24.40 -9.26 6.79
N ASP A 190 -24.64 -8.24 5.98
CA ASP A 190 -25.83 -7.39 6.11
C ASP A 190 -27.11 -8.14 5.70
N PHE A 191 -27.06 -9.03 4.70
CA PHE A 191 -28.15 -9.91 4.31
C PHE A 191 -28.53 -10.90 5.43
N LEU A 192 -27.57 -11.69 5.92
CA LEU A 192 -27.86 -12.72 6.93
C LEU A 192 -28.30 -12.07 8.26
N ALA A 193 -27.62 -11.00 8.68
CA ALA A 193 -27.96 -10.30 9.91
C ALA A 193 -29.37 -9.69 9.82
N ASN A 194 -29.74 -9.07 8.69
CA ASN A 194 -31.12 -8.59 8.50
C ASN A 194 -32.13 -9.74 8.48
N TYR A 195 -31.85 -10.87 7.83
CA TYR A 195 -32.78 -12.00 7.82
C TYR A 195 -32.99 -12.56 9.24
N SER A 196 -31.91 -12.78 9.99
CA SER A 196 -31.96 -13.24 11.38
C SER A 196 -32.74 -12.26 12.29
N ASN A 197 -32.33 -10.98 12.29
CA ASN A 197 -32.93 -9.91 13.10
C ASN A 197 -34.40 -9.60 12.71
N ARG A 198 -34.83 -9.86 11.47
CA ARG A 198 -36.22 -9.57 11.04
C ARG A 198 -37.22 -10.71 11.23
N ASN A 199 -36.75 -11.96 11.36
CA ASN A 199 -37.64 -13.14 11.31
C ASN A 199 -37.70 -13.95 12.61
N PHE A 200 -36.66 -13.89 13.46
CA PHE A 200 -36.51 -14.81 14.60
C PHE A 200 -36.36 -14.08 15.94
N PHE A 201 -37.04 -14.53 16.99
CA PHE A 201 -36.88 -14.00 18.35
C PHE A 201 -35.67 -14.63 19.06
N GLY A 202 -34.97 -13.82 19.87
CA GLY A 202 -34.02 -14.28 20.90
C GLY A 202 -34.67 -14.26 22.29
N ASP A 203 -34.04 -14.84 23.30
CA ASP A 203 -34.69 -15.10 24.59
C ASP A 203 -35.11 -13.83 25.35
N ASP A 204 -34.23 -12.82 25.48
CA ASP A 204 -34.55 -11.58 26.20
C ASP A 204 -35.50 -10.65 25.42
N SER A 205 -35.68 -10.89 24.12
CA SER A 205 -36.70 -10.22 23.30
C SER A 205 -38.14 -10.63 23.64
N ILE A 206 -38.31 -11.72 24.42
CA ILE A 206 -39.60 -12.26 24.85
C ILE A 206 -39.92 -11.89 26.31
N LYS A 207 -38.92 -12.02 27.20
CA LYS A 207 -39.09 -11.96 28.67
C LYS A 207 -39.65 -10.64 29.22
N ASN A 208 -39.49 -9.53 28.50
CA ASN A 208 -39.75 -8.17 28.99
C ASN A 208 -41.10 -7.53 28.60
N ASN A 209 -42.09 -8.31 28.14
CA ASN A 209 -43.36 -7.83 27.57
C ASN A 209 -43.18 -6.88 26.37
N VAL A 210 -42.96 -7.46 25.17
CA VAL A 210 -43.33 -6.99 23.82
C VAL A 210 -43.14 -5.48 23.49
N TYR A 211 -42.48 -5.19 22.35
CA TYR A 211 -42.23 -3.85 21.76
C TYR A 211 -40.96 -3.08 22.20
N GLN A 212 -39.85 -3.76 22.53
CA GLN A 212 -38.51 -3.14 22.44
C GLN A 212 -37.85 -3.26 21.05
N TYR A 213 -38.38 -4.12 20.18
CA TYR A 213 -37.91 -4.36 18.82
C TYR A 213 -39.09 -4.29 17.84
N GLU A 214 -38.86 -3.77 16.63
CA GLU A 214 -39.89 -3.63 15.59
C GLU A 214 -40.17 -4.96 14.85
N TYR A 215 -39.27 -5.94 14.99
CA TYR A 215 -39.29 -7.25 14.36
C TYR A 215 -38.88 -8.33 15.37
N PRO A 216 -39.32 -9.60 15.21
CA PRO A 216 -40.20 -10.11 14.15
C PRO A 216 -41.65 -9.63 14.27
N LYS A 217 -42.32 -9.47 13.12
CA LYS A 217 -43.69 -8.95 13.05
C LYS A 217 -44.70 -10.10 13.12
N ILE A 218 -45.25 -10.30 14.32
CA ILE A 218 -46.30 -11.28 14.59
C ILE A 218 -47.50 -11.04 13.66
N THR A 219 -47.87 -12.06 12.89
CA THR A 219 -49.01 -12.03 11.95
C THR A 219 -50.24 -12.71 12.52
N ASN A 220 -50.06 -13.79 13.29
CA ASN A 220 -51.14 -14.67 13.73
C ASN A 220 -50.76 -15.41 15.03
N LYS A 221 -51.75 -15.98 15.74
CA LYS A 221 -51.52 -16.90 16.87
C LYS A 221 -52.68 -17.90 17.03
N ASP A 222 -52.37 -19.13 17.43
CA ASP A 222 -53.35 -20.17 17.74
C ASP A 222 -53.36 -20.49 19.26
N ARG A 223 -53.66 -21.74 19.66
CA ARG A 223 -53.63 -22.19 21.07
C ARG A 223 -52.29 -22.78 21.52
N ARG A 224 -51.28 -22.82 20.65
CA ARG A 224 -49.97 -23.45 20.87
C ARG A 224 -48.79 -22.63 20.32
N PHE A 225 -49.01 -21.82 19.30
CA PHE A 225 -47.96 -21.09 18.59
C PHE A 225 -48.34 -19.65 18.28
N VAL A 226 -47.33 -18.80 18.20
CA VAL A 226 -47.36 -17.48 17.56
C VAL A 226 -46.63 -17.57 16.24
N TYR A 227 -47.12 -16.87 15.22
CA TYR A 227 -46.62 -16.96 13.85
C TYR A 227 -46.10 -15.62 13.31
N SER A 228 -45.15 -15.69 12.38
CA SER A 228 -44.64 -14.57 11.57
C SER A 228 -44.55 -15.03 10.11
N ILE A 229 -44.48 -14.08 9.18
CA ILE A 229 -44.12 -14.36 7.78
C ILE A 229 -42.60 -14.36 7.64
N ASP A 230 -42.06 -15.36 6.94
CA ASP A 230 -40.68 -15.44 6.47
C ASP A 230 -40.43 -14.37 5.39
N SER A 231 -39.47 -13.47 5.62
CA SER A 231 -39.21 -12.32 4.74
C SER A 231 -38.53 -12.66 3.41
N ILE A 232 -38.04 -13.89 3.23
CA ILE A 232 -37.50 -14.37 1.94
C ILE A 232 -38.58 -15.15 1.20
N TYR A 233 -39.26 -16.06 1.88
CA TYR A 233 -40.17 -17.02 1.24
C TYR A 233 -41.65 -16.61 1.26
N GLY A 234 -42.03 -15.52 1.94
CA GLY A 234 -43.40 -15.01 2.02
C GLY A 234 -44.40 -15.93 2.75
N LYS A 235 -43.91 -16.94 3.48
CA LYS A 235 -44.74 -17.99 4.11
C LYS A 235 -44.82 -17.81 5.62
N GLU A 236 -46.02 -17.99 6.16
CA GLU A 236 -46.25 -17.99 7.61
C GLU A 236 -45.61 -19.23 8.27
N PHE A 237 -44.92 -19.03 9.40
CA PHE A 237 -44.30 -20.09 10.20
C PHE A 237 -44.34 -19.77 11.70
N ALA A 238 -44.26 -20.81 12.54
CA ALA A 238 -44.27 -20.66 13.99
C ALA A 238 -42.95 -20.06 14.48
N VAL A 239 -43.04 -18.97 15.24
CA VAL A 239 -41.89 -18.23 15.79
C VAL A 239 -41.77 -18.28 17.31
N LEU A 240 -42.86 -18.55 18.03
CA LEU A 240 -42.84 -18.75 19.48
C LEU A 240 -43.83 -19.84 19.87
N ASN A 241 -43.53 -20.57 20.94
CA ASN A 241 -44.54 -21.38 21.62
C ASN A 241 -45.40 -20.49 22.51
N LEU A 242 -46.68 -20.85 22.61
CA LEU A 242 -47.68 -20.17 23.42
C LEU A 242 -48.42 -21.21 24.27
N ARG A 243 -48.39 -21.04 25.60
CA ARG A 243 -49.26 -21.77 26.53
C ARG A 243 -50.15 -20.80 27.30
N ILE A 244 -51.33 -21.27 27.70
CA ILE A 244 -52.26 -20.51 28.54
C ILE A 244 -52.20 -21.08 29.96
N ASP A 245 -51.92 -20.23 30.95
CA ASP A 245 -51.80 -20.65 32.34
C ASP A 245 -53.17 -20.99 32.98
N ARG A 246 -53.16 -21.50 34.21
CA ARG A 246 -54.40 -21.86 34.95
C ARG A 246 -55.26 -20.65 35.37
N ARG A 247 -54.87 -19.42 35.02
CA ARG A 247 -55.58 -18.16 35.29
C ARG A 247 -56.07 -17.48 34.00
N GLY A 248 -55.68 -17.99 32.82
CA GLY A 248 -56.02 -17.43 31.51
C GLY A 248 -54.97 -16.48 30.93
N ASN A 249 -53.78 -16.38 31.51
CA ASN A 249 -52.67 -15.58 30.98
C ASN A 249 -51.96 -16.33 29.84
N GLU A 250 -51.53 -15.59 28.82
CA GLU A 250 -50.66 -16.10 27.76
C GLU A 250 -49.19 -16.06 28.19
N GLU A 251 -48.46 -17.15 27.97
CA GLU A 251 -47.04 -17.30 28.29
C GLU A 251 -46.28 -17.79 27.05
N LEU A 252 -45.24 -17.03 26.66
CA LEU A 252 -44.46 -17.23 25.44
C LEU A 252 -43.06 -17.77 25.76
N PHE A 253 -42.56 -18.73 24.97
CA PHE A 253 -41.25 -19.38 25.23
C PHE A 253 -40.63 -20.05 23.98
N LEU A 254 -39.31 -20.18 23.99
CA LEU A 254 -38.50 -20.84 22.95
C LEU A 254 -37.97 -22.20 23.45
N VAL A 255 -38.75 -23.27 23.27
CA VAL A 255 -38.32 -24.65 23.59
C VAL A 255 -38.96 -25.62 22.58
N ASP A 256 -38.18 -26.57 22.09
CA ASP A 256 -38.68 -27.73 21.33
C ASP A 256 -38.87 -28.93 22.27
N ASP A 257 -40.04 -29.59 22.21
CA ASP A 257 -40.37 -30.83 22.89
C ASP A 257 -41.02 -31.84 21.92
N GLU A 258 -41.54 -32.98 22.41
CA GLU A 258 -42.22 -34.01 21.58
C GLU A 258 -43.41 -33.48 20.73
N LYS A 259 -43.80 -32.20 20.87
CA LYS A 259 -44.98 -31.57 20.25
C LYS A 259 -44.70 -30.14 19.73
N THR A 260 -43.47 -29.66 19.77
CA THR A 260 -43.11 -28.28 19.34
C THR A 260 -41.81 -28.25 18.53
N ASP A 261 -41.92 -27.71 17.31
CA ASP A 261 -40.85 -27.68 16.29
C ASP A 261 -40.49 -26.23 15.89
N VAL A 262 -40.16 -25.37 16.87
CA VAL A 262 -39.88 -23.94 16.65
C VAL A 262 -38.40 -23.70 16.39
N LEU A 263 -37.51 -24.22 17.24
CA LEU A 263 -36.05 -24.05 17.13
C LEU A 263 -35.46 -24.90 16.00
N SER A 264 -36.03 -26.08 15.75
CA SER A 264 -35.87 -26.84 14.51
C SER A 264 -36.32 -26.03 13.29
N GLY A 265 -37.52 -25.44 13.33
CA GLY A 265 -38.04 -24.56 12.28
C GLY A 265 -37.20 -23.29 12.05
N TYR A 266 -36.50 -22.78 13.06
CA TYR A 266 -35.49 -21.74 12.94
C TYR A 266 -34.27 -22.26 12.17
N PHE A 267 -33.67 -23.37 12.63
CA PHE A 267 -32.42 -23.89 12.04
C PHE A 267 -32.59 -24.31 10.59
N ASP A 268 -33.72 -24.93 10.23
CA ASP A 268 -33.98 -25.36 8.85
C ASP A 268 -34.11 -24.17 7.86
N ARG A 269 -34.26 -22.94 8.38
CA ARG A 269 -34.18 -21.67 7.64
C ARG A 269 -32.79 -21.04 7.73
N LEU A 270 -32.32 -20.81 8.95
CA LEU A 270 -31.08 -20.09 9.26
C LEU A 270 -29.85 -20.87 8.77
N GLY A 271 -29.77 -22.17 9.07
CA GLY A 271 -28.75 -23.08 8.56
C GLY A 271 -28.81 -23.27 7.04
N LYS A 272 -30.00 -23.18 6.42
CA LYS A 272 -30.12 -23.11 4.95
C LYS A 272 -29.46 -21.85 4.41
N GLN A 273 -29.79 -20.67 4.93
CA GLN A 273 -29.17 -19.42 4.46
C GLN A 273 -27.65 -19.42 4.72
N ALA A 274 -27.18 -19.95 5.86
CA ALA A 274 -25.75 -20.11 6.15
C ALA A 274 -25.03 -20.93 5.06
N ILE A 275 -25.60 -22.07 4.62
CA ILE A 275 -25.01 -22.95 3.61
C ILE A 275 -25.04 -22.30 2.20
N LEU A 276 -26.15 -21.65 1.83
CA LEU A 276 -26.27 -20.97 0.54
C LEU A 276 -25.37 -19.73 0.44
N ALA A 277 -25.25 -18.96 1.53
CA ALA A 277 -24.36 -17.80 1.63
C ALA A 277 -22.90 -18.20 1.73
N GLY A 278 -22.57 -19.22 2.54
CA GLY A 278 -21.20 -19.71 2.70
C GLY A 278 -20.60 -20.19 1.37
N ALA A 279 -21.39 -20.85 0.52
CA ALA A 279 -20.96 -21.19 -0.83
C ALA A 279 -20.74 -19.95 -1.73
N GLY A 280 -21.53 -18.88 -1.56
CA GLY A 280 -21.31 -17.60 -2.25
C GLY A 280 -20.06 -16.85 -1.80
N VAL A 281 -19.80 -16.85 -0.48
CA VAL A 281 -18.56 -16.32 0.11
C VAL A 281 -17.33 -17.08 -0.42
N ILE A 282 -17.41 -18.40 -0.54
CA ILE A 282 -16.35 -19.21 -1.14
C ILE A 282 -16.13 -18.86 -2.63
N ASP A 283 -17.18 -18.59 -3.40
CA ASP A 283 -17.04 -18.13 -4.80
C ASP A 283 -16.41 -16.74 -4.90
N LEU A 284 -16.92 -15.77 -4.13
CA LEU A 284 -16.38 -14.40 -4.09
C LEU A 284 -14.89 -14.41 -3.74
N PHE A 285 -14.51 -15.22 -2.74
CA PHE A 285 -13.11 -15.42 -2.35
C PHE A 285 -12.24 -15.82 -3.55
N PHE A 286 -12.69 -16.77 -4.40
CA PHE A 286 -11.91 -17.16 -5.57
C PHE A 286 -11.93 -16.12 -6.70
N ARG A 287 -13.05 -15.40 -6.91
CA ARG A 287 -13.11 -14.30 -7.87
C ARG A 287 -12.08 -13.22 -7.55
N GLU A 288 -11.97 -12.81 -6.28
CA GLU A 288 -11.00 -11.81 -5.84
C GLU A 288 -9.57 -12.37 -5.75
N ALA A 289 -9.40 -13.58 -5.19
CA ALA A 289 -8.08 -14.15 -4.92
C ALA A 289 -7.32 -14.58 -6.18
N GLU A 290 -7.99 -15.03 -7.25
CA GLU A 290 -7.31 -15.32 -8.53
C GLU A 290 -6.91 -14.02 -9.28
N VAL A 291 -7.65 -12.91 -9.11
CA VAL A 291 -7.26 -11.58 -9.61
C VAL A 291 -6.03 -11.08 -8.83
N ALA A 292 -6.09 -11.07 -7.49
CA ALA A 292 -4.96 -10.67 -6.64
C ALA A 292 -3.71 -11.53 -6.88
N ARG A 293 -3.88 -12.84 -7.14
CA ARG A 293 -2.82 -13.76 -7.55
C ARG A 293 -2.22 -13.39 -8.91
N THR A 294 -3.05 -13.00 -9.88
CA THR A 294 -2.60 -12.59 -11.21
C THR A 294 -1.75 -11.32 -11.13
N ASP A 295 -2.19 -10.31 -10.38
CA ASP A 295 -1.42 -9.07 -10.17
C ASP A 295 -0.15 -9.29 -9.34
N TYR A 296 -0.18 -10.18 -8.33
CA TYR A 296 1.02 -10.57 -7.58
C TYR A 296 2.07 -11.21 -8.51
N LEU A 297 1.67 -12.18 -9.35
CA LEU A 297 2.58 -12.84 -10.29
C LEU A 297 3.09 -11.88 -11.37
N LYS A 298 2.23 -11.00 -11.89
CA LYS A 298 2.63 -9.93 -12.83
C LYS A 298 3.68 -9.01 -12.20
N LYS A 299 3.46 -8.54 -10.97
CA LYS A 299 4.42 -7.69 -10.23
C LYS A 299 5.74 -8.41 -9.99
N GLN A 300 5.73 -9.70 -9.62
CA GLN A 300 6.96 -10.49 -9.50
C GLN A 300 7.70 -10.62 -10.85
N SER A 301 6.98 -10.77 -11.97
CA SER A 301 7.58 -10.76 -13.31
C SER A 301 8.18 -9.40 -13.67
N GLU A 302 7.51 -8.29 -13.35
CA GLU A 302 8.01 -6.92 -13.59
C GLU A 302 9.25 -6.61 -12.72
N GLU A 303 9.25 -7.02 -11.45
CA GLU A 303 10.41 -6.92 -10.55
C GLU A 303 11.59 -7.76 -11.07
N PHE A 304 11.35 -9.01 -11.51
CA PHE A 304 12.37 -9.87 -12.11
C PHE A 304 12.92 -9.32 -13.44
N GLN A 305 12.06 -8.75 -14.31
CA GLN A 305 12.50 -8.07 -15.52
C GLN A 305 13.34 -6.83 -15.20
N LYS A 306 12.98 -6.06 -14.16
CA LYS A 306 13.77 -4.90 -13.70
C LYS A 306 15.13 -5.31 -13.15
N GLU A 307 15.20 -6.36 -12.33
CA GLU A 307 16.48 -6.93 -11.89
C GLU A 307 17.32 -7.46 -13.07
N THR A 308 16.68 -8.09 -14.05
CA THR A 308 17.35 -8.56 -15.29
C THR A 308 17.91 -7.40 -16.11
N GLN A 309 17.17 -6.30 -16.30
CA GLN A 309 17.68 -5.11 -17.00
C GLN A 309 18.79 -4.42 -16.22
N ASN A 310 18.67 -4.31 -14.89
CA ASN A 310 19.76 -3.82 -14.04
C ASN A 310 21.03 -4.68 -14.17
N ALA A 311 20.89 -6.01 -14.26
CA ALA A 311 22.00 -6.93 -14.47
C ALA A 311 22.61 -6.79 -15.88
N ILE A 312 21.80 -6.57 -16.92
CA ILE A 312 22.26 -6.29 -18.29
C ILE A 312 23.02 -4.95 -18.35
N GLU A 313 22.52 -3.91 -17.70
CA GLU A 313 23.19 -2.59 -17.67
C GLU A 313 24.48 -2.64 -16.83
N LEU A 314 24.48 -3.39 -15.73
CA LEU A 314 25.70 -3.67 -14.96
C LEU A 314 26.71 -4.47 -15.79
N ASN A 315 26.27 -5.47 -16.56
CA ASN A 315 27.14 -6.23 -17.47
C ASN A 315 27.76 -5.32 -18.55
N LYS A 316 26.98 -4.40 -19.15
CA LYS A 316 27.53 -3.37 -20.07
C LYS A 316 28.60 -2.49 -19.39
N LYS A 317 28.37 -2.07 -18.14
CA LYS A 317 29.36 -1.30 -17.35
C LYS A 317 30.61 -2.12 -17.00
N LEU A 318 30.46 -3.43 -16.74
CA LEU A 318 31.55 -4.38 -16.47
C LEU A 318 32.34 -4.77 -17.72
N GLN A 319 31.71 -4.86 -18.89
CA GLN A 319 32.40 -5.09 -20.17
C GLN A 319 33.27 -3.89 -20.57
N ASN A 320 32.82 -2.67 -20.27
CA ASN A 320 33.60 -1.44 -20.47
C ASN A 320 34.73 -1.23 -19.43
N SER A 321 34.85 -2.09 -18.40
CA SER A 321 35.94 -2.04 -17.42
C SER A 321 36.88 -3.23 -17.57
N ASN A 322 37.99 -2.97 -18.27
CA ASN A 322 38.94 -3.97 -18.76
C ASN A 322 39.34 -5.05 -17.72
N ILE A 323 39.36 -6.30 -18.18
CA ILE A 323 40.12 -7.45 -17.67
C ILE A 323 39.58 -8.18 -16.40
N VAL A 324 38.65 -7.63 -15.61
CA VAL A 324 38.16 -8.33 -14.38
C VAL A 324 36.71 -8.84 -14.45
N GLY A 325 35.83 -8.24 -15.27
CA GLY A 325 34.39 -8.58 -15.26
C GLY A 325 34.01 -10.01 -15.65
N LEU A 326 34.84 -10.71 -16.44
CA LEU A 326 34.48 -12.00 -17.06
C LEU A 326 34.51 -13.20 -16.08
N THR A 327 35.32 -13.16 -15.02
CA THR A 327 35.54 -14.33 -14.16
C THR A 327 34.42 -14.56 -13.13
N LEU A 328 33.69 -13.51 -12.75
CA LEU A 328 32.65 -13.56 -11.72
C LEU A 328 31.26 -13.89 -12.27
N TYR A 329 30.94 -13.48 -13.50
CA TYR A 329 29.58 -13.64 -14.05
C TYR A 329 29.26 -15.09 -14.46
N GLY A 330 30.27 -15.85 -14.89
CA GLY A 330 30.10 -17.25 -15.33
C GLY A 330 29.64 -18.22 -14.23
N VAL A 331 29.74 -17.85 -12.94
CA VAL A 331 29.28 -18.67 -11.82
C VAL A 331 27.79 -18.43 -11.53
N SER A 332 27.34 -17.16 -11.52
CA SER A 332 25.93 -16.84 -11.25
C SER A 332 24.99 -17.34 -12.35
N TYR A 333 25.43 -17.34 -13.61
CA TYR A 333 24.58 -17.78 -14.74
C TYR A 333 24.25 -19.29 -14.69
N LEU A 334 25.11 -20.12 -14.07
CA LEU A 334 24.91 -21.57 -13.93
C LEU A 334 24.02 -21.97 -12.74
N VAL A 335 23.45 -21.01 -12.00
CA VAL A 335 22.55 -21.26 -10.86
C VAL A 335 21.07 -21.07 -11.22
N ASN A 336 20.76 -20.43 -12.35
CA ASN A 336 19.40 -19.98 -12.67
C ASN A 336 18.58 -20.93 -13.58
N GLU A 337 19.10 -22.13 -13.84
CA GLU A 337 18.44 -23.20 -14.61
C GLU A 337 18.03 -24.35 -13.68
N ASN A 338 16.88 -24.22 -13.01
CA ASN A 338 16.00 -25.31 -12.54
C ASN A 338 14.71 -24.71 -11.91
N ILE A 339 13.54 -25.14 -12.38
CA ILE A 339 12.25 -24.48 -12.09
C ILE A 339 11.42 -25.26 -11.06
N ILE A 340 10.95 -24.53 -10.04
CA ILE A 340 9.83 -24.82 -9.10
C ILE A 340 9.83 -26.17 -8.34
N SER A 341 9.90 -26.07 -7.00
CA SER A 341 9.23 -27.00 -6.07
C SER A 341 8.93 -26.28 -4.73
N PRO A 342 7.70 -26.32 -4.19
CA PRO A 342 7.31 -25.50 -3.04
C PRO A 342 7.55 -26.17 -1.68
N THR A 343 8.77 -26.10 -1.14
CA THR A 343 9.06 -26.47 0.28
C THR A 343 10.00 -25.49 0.98
N SER A 344 9.38 -24.60 1.77
CA SER A 344 9.78 -24.05 3.09
C SER A 344 11.25 -23.91 3.54
N ALA A 345 11.49 -22.78 4.22
CA ALA A 345 12.42 -22.55 5.32
C ALA A 345 13.96 -22.61 5.13
N LYS A 346 14.53 -23.25 4.10
CA LYS A 346 16.01 -23.40 4.01
C LYS A 346 16.80 -22.30 3.30
N ILE A 347 16.15 -21.36 2.60
CA ILE A 347 16.83 -20.31 1.82
C ILE A 347 17.29 -19.11 2.69
N TYR A 348 16.64 -18.87 3.83
CA TYR A 348 16.88 -17.67 4.65
C TYR A 348 18.27 -17.64 5.32
N SER A 349 18.89 -18.81 5.57
CA SER A 349 20.26 -18.91 6.08
C SER A 349 21.32 -18.59 5.01
N ILE A 350 21.09 -19.00 3.76
CA ILE A 350 22.03 -18.79 2.65
C ILE A 350 22.11 -17.30 2.28
N LYS A 351 20.98 -16.58 2.32
CA LYS A 351 20.93 -15.13 2.04
C LYS A 351 21.82 -14.33 3.01
N ASN A 352 21.85 -14.71 4.29
CA ASN A 352 22.74 -14.09 5.30
C ASN A 352 24.21 -14.54 5.16
N GLY A 353 24.46 -15.75 4.66
CA GLY A 353 25.82 -16.23 4.34
C GLY A 353 26.48 -15.43 3.22
N LEU A 354 25.81 -15.26 2.07
CA LEU A 354 26.39 -14.56 0.92
C LEU A 354 26.62 -13.06 1.18
N VAL A 355 25.71 -12.40 1.89
CA VAL A 355 25.88 -10.99 2.30
C VAL A 355 27.11 -10.80 3.21
N SER A 356 27.50 -11.83 3.97
CA SER A 356 28.72 -11.83 4.76
C SER A 356 29.97 -12.04 3.90
N GLY A 357 29.91 -12.92 2.89
CA GLY A 357 31.03 -13.19 1.97
C GLY A 357 31.41 -11.99 1.08
N VAL A 358 30.41 -11.29 0.52
CA VAL A 358 30.65 -10.12 -0.36
C VAL A 358 31.38 -8.98 0.39
N LYS A 359 31.12 -8.81 1.69
CA LYS A 359 31.82 -7.81 2.53
C LYS A 359 33.31 -8.09 2.68
N ILE A 360 33.75 -9.35 2.63
CA ILE A 360 35.16 -9.72 2.79
C ILE A 360 35.95 -9.35 1.54
N VAL A 361 35.46 -9.70 0.34
CA VAL A 361 36.16 -9.42 -0.93
C VAL A 361 36.20 -7.91 -1.26
N GLY A 362 35.12 -7.18 -0.98
CA GLY A 362 35.05 -5.74 -1.23
C GLY A 362 36.02 -4.90 -0.37
N SER A 363 36.52 -5.45 0.74
CA SER A 363 37.40 -4.75 1.69
C SER A 363 38.91 -4.88 1.41
N THR A 364 39.35 -5.73 0.48
CA THR A 364 40.79 -6.02 0.25
C THR A 364 41.39 -5.35 -0.98
N LEU A 365 40.62 -4.61 -1.78
CA LEU A 365 41.05 -4.10 -3.10
C LEU A 365 41.27 -2.57 -3.20
N SER A 366 41.20 -1.84 -2.09
CA SER A 366 41.33 -0.36 -2.07
C SER A 366 42.73 0.17 -1.77
N ASN A 367 43.75 -0.68 -1.58
CA ASN A 367 45.12 -0.27 -1.25
C ASN A 367 46.19 -1.19 -1.84
N THR A 368 46.76 -0.83 -3.00
CA THR A 368 48.21 -0.67 -3.26
C THR A 368 48.50 -0.50 -4.76
N SER A 369 49.44 0.39 -5.08
CA SER A 369 49.90 0.68 -6.45
C SER A 369 51.31 0.11 -6.70
N SER A 370 51.43 -1.22 -6.81
CA SER A 370 52.65 -1.87 -7.30
C SER A 370 52.37 -3.23 -7.95
N LEU A 371 53.04 -3.51 -9.07
CA LEU A 371 53.09 -4.86 -9.64
C LEU A 371 54.24 -5.64 -8.97
N ILE A 372 54.01 -6.93 -8.70
CA ILE A 372 54.86 -8.07 -9.16
C ILE A 372 54.31 -9.39 -8.60
N SER A 373 54.20 -10.39 -9.49
CA SER A 373 53.95 -11.83 -9.27
C SER A 373 53.31 -12.32 -7.95
N PHE A 374 52.08 -12.85 -8.06
CA PHE A 374 51.63 -13.97 -7.22
C PHE A 374 51.04 -15.07 -8.11
N THR A 375 51.49 -16.30 -7.96
CA THR A 375 51.09 -17.44 -8.79
C THR A 375 49.90 -18.19 -8.18
N ALA A 376 48.97 -18.63 -9.03
CA ALA A 376 47.76 -19.33 -8.62
C ALA A 376 48.08 -20.79 -8.18
N SER A 377 48.45 -20.98 -6.92
CA SER A 377 48.63 -22.31 -6.32
C SER A 377 48.18 -22.45 -4.85
N ALA A 378 47.96 -21.34 -4.13
CA ALA A 378 47.62 -21.37 -2.71
C ALA A 378 46.16 -21.75 -2.41
N LEU A 379 45.21 -21.32 -3.24
CA LEU A 379 43.77 -21.43 -2.97
C LEU A 379 43.13 -22.79 -3.36
N ALA A 380 43.94 -23.81 -3.65
CA ALA A 380 43.49 -25.09 -4.21
C ALA A 380 43.54 -26.27 -3.20
N LYS A 381 43.80 -26.01 -1.91
CA LYS A 381 43.86 -27.06 -0.87
C LYS A 381 42.81 -26.89 0.22
N ASP A 382 42.72 -25.72 0.84
CA ASP A 382 41.94 -25.58 2.08
C ASP A 382 40.42 -25.68 1.82
N THR A 383 39.93 -25.21 0.68
CA THR A 383 38.51 -25.35 0.26
C THR A 383 38.08 -26.81 0.06
N VAL A 384 39.02 -27.74 -0.13
CA VAL A 384 38.73 -29.19 -0.27
C VAL A 384 38.52 -29.85 1.10
N SER A 385 39.00 -29.22 2.18
CA SER A 385 38.88 -29.75 3.55
C SER A 385 37.44 -29.70 4.09
N GLU A 386 36.76 -28.56 3.94
CA GLU A 386 35.47 -28.33 4.61
C GLU A 386 34.28 -28.98 3.90
N ILE A 387 34.33 -29.12 2.58
CA ILE A 387 33.24 -29.69 1.76
C ILE A 387 33.01 -31.19 2.06
N SER A 388 34.03 -31.90 2.54
CA SER A 388 33.94 -33.34 2.88
C SER A 388 33.06 -33.63 4.13
N SER A 389 32.53 -32.63 4.81
CA SER A 389 31.76 -32.78 6.06
C SER A 389 30.24 -32.86 5.88
N VAL A 390 29.72 -32.58 4.68
CA VAL A 390 28.27 -32.30 4.46
C VAL A 390 27.50 -33.48 3.81
N PHE A 391 28.18 -34.45 3.20
CA PHE A 391 27.53 -35.47 2.36
C PHE A 391 27.56 -36.89 2.96
N ALA A 392 26.42 -37.34 3.47
CA ALA A 392 26.24 -38.65 4.08
C ALA A 392 25.59 -39.69 3.13
N SER A 393 26.25 -40.05 2.03
CA SER A 393 25.99 -41.31 1.27
C SER A 393 27.15 -41.63 0.31
N PRO A 394 27.64 -42.90 0.20
CA PRO A 394 28.76 -43.24 -0.69
C PRO A 394 28.43 -43.46 -2.18
N SER A 395 27.20 -43.21 -2.65
CA SER A 395 26.72 -43.63 -3.97
C SER A 395 27.27 -42.83 -5.16
N ASP A 396 27.31 -41.50 -5.05
CA ASP A 396 27.36 -40.62 -6.23
C ASP A 396 28.75 -40.09 -6.58
N THR A 397 29.72 -40.25 -5.68
CA THR A 397 31.13 -39.84 -5.86
C THR A 397 31.79 -40.50 -7.09
N LYS A 398 31.22 -41.61 -7.59
CA LYS A 398 31.80 -42.42 -8.67
C LYS A 398 31.42 -41.99 -10.09
N LYS A 399 30.46 -41.07 -10.27
CA LYS A 399 30.07 -40.55 -11.61
C LYS A 399 30.89 -39.32 -12.03
N ILE A 400 31.25 -38.44 -11.09
CA ILE A 400 31.95 -37.17 -11.38
C ILE A 400 33.43 -37.41 -11.72
N ALA A 401 34.05 -38.45 -11.16
CA ALA A 401 35.47 -38.77 -11.36
C ALA A 401 35.91 -39.03 -12.82
N THR A 402 34.96 -39.33 -13.72
CA THR A 402 35.27 -39.65 -15.13
C THR A 402 35.49 -38.40 -16.00
N ALA A 403 34.79 -37.30 -15.71
CA ALA A 403 34.77 -36.10 -16.56
C ALA A 403 36.08 -35.28 -16.54
N VAL A 404 36.93 -35.46 -15.52
CA VAL A 404 38.15 -34.68 -15.30
C VAL A 404 39.34 -35.19 -16.13
N SER A 405 39.19 -36.31 -16.84
CA SER A 405 40.31 -37.02 -17.48
C SER A 405 40.65 -36.62 -18.93
N ALA A 406 39.88 -35.74 -19.58
CA ALA A 406 39.87 -35.61 -21.03
C ALA A 406 39.90 -34.16 -21.60
N LYS A 407 40.91 -33.34 -21.25
CA LYS A 407 41.27 -32.13 -22.05
C LYS A 407 42.68 -31.53 -21.83
N ASN A 408 43.72 -32.36 -21.78
CA ASN A 408 45.13 -31.90 -21.88
C ASN A 408 45.63 -31.98 -23.33
N SER A 409 45.42 -30.94 -24.15
CA SER A 409 46.06 -30.78 -25.48
C SER A 409 45.93 -29.37 -26.10
N ILE A 410 46.96 -28.97 -26.85
CA ILE A 410 47.09 -27.78 -27.75
C ILE A 410 47.36 -26.42 -27.04
N PRO A 411 48.32 -25.57 -27.51
CA PRO A 411 48.80 -24.39 -26.76
C PRO A 411 48.72 -23.03 -27.50
N SER A 412 49.22 -21.98 -26.81
CA SER A 412 49.73 -20.69 -27.30
C SER A 412 48.78 -19.73 -28.06
N ILE A 413 48.26 -18.74 -27.32
CA ILE A 413 47.92 -17.40 -27.85
C ILE A 413 48.57 -16.35 -26.92
N SER A 414 49.86 -16.07 -27.11
CA SER A 414 50.60 -15.05 -26.32
C SER A 414 51.37 -14.04 -27.19
N THR A 415 50.96 -13.90 -28.47
CA THR A 415 51.71 -13.14 -29.48
C THR A 415 50.89 -12.03 -30.14
N ALA A 416 49.55 -12.03 -29.96
CA ALA A 416 48.65 -11.08 -30.62
C ALA A 416 48.33 -9.80 -29.83
N ILE A 417 48.59 -9.76 -28.51
CA ILE A 417 48.13 -8.67 -27.63
C ILE A 417 49.12 -7.49 -27.56
N ASN A 418 50.40 -7.70 -27.89
CA ASN A 418 51.47 -6.71 -27.70
C ASN A 418 51.61 -5.66 -28.82
N SER A 419 50.67 -5.56 -29.76
CA SER A 419 50.81 -4.69 -30.96
C SER A 419 49.76 -3.58 -31.12
N PHE A 420 48.79 -3.43 -30.19
CA PHE A 420 47.72 -2.42 -30.32
C PHE A 420 47.83 -1.22 -29.35
N ALA A 421 48.83 -1.22 -28.46
CA ALA A 421 49.05 -0.14 -27.50
C ALA A 421 50.17 0.80 -27.95
N ASN A 422 49.93 1.66 -28.95
CA ASN A 422 50.71 2.88 -29.24
C ASN A 422 50.06 3.78 -30.32
N ASN A 423 49.21 4.75 -29.92
CA ASN A 423 49.32 6.18 -30.30
C ASN A 423 48.06 7.02 -29.92
N SER A 424 48.14 7.62 -28.74
CA SER A 424 48.01 9.09 -28.53
C SER A 424 46.95 9.92 -29.28
N ALA A 425 45.88 10.24 -28.57
CA ALA A 425 45.28 11.58 -28.33
C ALA A 425 44.84 12.52 -29.49
N ILE A 426 43.67 13.17 -29.31
CA ILE A 426 43.47 14.64 -29.30
C ILE A 426 42.05 14.97 -28.75
N THR A 427 41.74 16.25 -28.50
CA THR A 427 40.67 16.75 -27.61
C THR A 427 39.35 17.20 -28.29
N ALA A 428 38.31 17.36 -27.48
CA ALA A 428 37.05 18.10 -27.75
C ALA A 428 37.31 19.64 -27.86
N PRO A 429 36.32 20.55 -28.12
CA PRO A 429 34.84 20.37 -28.05
C PRO A 429 33.94 21.18 -29.05
N GLU A 430 32.61 21.17 -28.76
CA GLU A 430 31.59 22.23 -28.95
C GLU A 430 30.75 22.45 -30.27
N ILE A 431 29.42 22.38 -30.06
CA ILE A 431 28.21 23.08 -30.61
C ILE A 431 28.15 23.62 -32.07
N ILE A 432 27.08 23.23 -32.82
CA ILE A 432 25.98 24.06 -33.41
C ILE A 432 25.17 23.25 -34.47
N LYS A 433 23.94 23.71 -34.75
CA LYS A 433 22.90 23.11 -35.62
C LYS A 433 23.15 23.26 -37.13
N GLU A 434 22.26 22.57 -37.86
CA GLU A 434 21.60 22.94 -39.13
C GLU A 434 22.02 22.20 -40.42
N ASN A 435 21.06 22.16 -41.35
CA ASN A 435 21.01 21.23 -42.48
C ASN A 435 21.79 21.78 -43.69
N ILE A 436 22.27 20.88 -44.58
CA ILE A 436 21.88 20.81 -46.00
C ILE A 436 22.58 19.62 -46.71
N THR A 437 22.07 19.28 -47.89
CA THR A 437 22.42 18.17 -48.78
C THR A 437 23.85 18.20 -49.37
N GLU A 438 24.22 17.07 -49.99
CA GLU A 438 24.97 16.90 -51.26
C GLU A 438 25.81 18.10 -51.77
N ASP A 439 27.07 17.92 -52.16
CA ASP A 439 27.53 16.92 -53.14
C ASP A 439 28.98 16.43 -52.88
N THR A 440 29.52 15.66 -53.83
CA THR A 440 30.64 14.72 -53.74
C THR A 440 31.94 15.26 -54.35
N ASN A 441 33.09 14.70 -53.95
CA ASN A 441 34.04 14.00 -54.84
C ASN A 441 35.31 13.50 -54.13
N LEU A 442 35.43 12.15 -54.03
CA LEU A 442 36.66 11.34 -54.22
C LEU A 442 37.88 11.54 -53.28
N PRO A 443 38.77 10.53 -53.07
CA PRO A 443 39.05 9.36 -53.93
C PRO A 443 38.66 7.97 -53.36
N GLU A 444 38.88 6.94 -54.17
CA GLU A 444 38.49 5.55 -53.95
C GLU A 444 39.53 4.69 -53.20
N THR A 445 39.12 3.45 -52.90
CA THR A 445 39.92 2.24 -52.58
C THR A 445 40.47 2.06 -51.17
N GLU A 446 39.68 1.36 -50.34
CA GLU A 446 40.07 0.01 -49.91
C GLU A 446 38.80 -0.85 -49.72
N THR A 447 38.81 -2.10 -50.19
CA THR A 447 37.60 -2.96 -50.24
C THR A 447 37.49 -3.83 -48.99
N LEU A 448 36.34 -3.75 -48.29
CA LEU A 448 35.97 -4.72 -47.26
C LEU A 448 35.93 -6.15 -47.86
N SER A 449 36.44 -7.13 -47.12
CA SER A 449 36.52 -8.52 -47.58
C SER A 449 35.14 -9.18 -47.66
N SER A 450 35.01 -10.14 -48.57
CA SER A 450 33.78 -10.93 -48.79
C SER A 450 33.27 -11.63 -47.53
N ASP A 451 34.18 -11.96 -46.61
CA ASP A 451 33.88 -12.75 -45.42
C ASP A 451 33.06 -11.95 -44.40
N TYR A 452 33.26 -10.63 -44.32
CA TYR A 452 32.51 -9.75 -43.41
C TYR A 452 31.02 -9.63 -43.79
N LEU A 453 30.71 -9.63 -45.10
CA LEU A 453 29.33 -9.69 -45.59
C LEU A 453 28.70 -11.08 -45.39
N LYS A 454 29.52 -12.14 -45.35
CA LYS A 454 29.06 -13.51 -45.10
C LYS A 454 28.67 -13.73 -43.64
N GLU A 455 29.47 -13.25 -42.69
CA GLU A 455 29.13 -13.29 -41.26
C GLU A 455 27.85 -12.49 -40.95
N LEU A 456 27.67 -11.33 -41.58
CA LEU A 456 26.42 -10.55 -41.47
C LEU A 456 25.19 -11.27 -42.04
N SER A 457 25.35 -12.01 -43.15
CA SER A 457 24.27 -12.83 -43.73
C SER A 457 23.90 -14.01 -42.83
N GLU A 458 24.88 -14.69 -42.24
CA GLU A 458 24.66 -15.85 -41.36
C GLU A 458 24.06 -15.41 -40.01
N ALA A 459 24.47 -14.25 -39.48
CA ALA A 459 23.86 -13.64 -38.29
C ALA A 459 22.37 -13.28 -38.49
N TYR A 460 21.98 -12.72 -39.64
CA TYR A 460 20.58 -12.44 -39.94
C TYR A 460 19.74 -13.71 -40.14
N SER A 461 20.32 -14.76 -40.75
CA SER A 461 19.64 -16.05 -40.93
C SER A 461 19.34 -16.78 -39.61
N LEU A 462 20.20 -16.64 -38.59
CA LEU A 462 19.91 -17.17 -37.26
C LEU A 462 18.77 -16.39 -36.58
N LEU A 463 18.73 -15.07 -36.77
CA LEU A 463 17.75 -14.19 -36.13
C LEU A 463 16.32 -14.36 -36.69
N SER A 464 16.17 -14.80 -37.94
CA SER A 464 14.87 -15.19 -38.50
C SER A 464 14.38 -16.54 -37.94
N SER A 465 15.27 -17.54 -37.81
CA SER A 465 14.90 -18.88 -37.32
C SER A 465 14.41 -18.94 -35.87
N LEU A 466 14.68 -17.91 -35.06
CA LEU A 466 14.19 -17.78 -33.68
C LEU A 466 12.81 -17.13 -33.54
N LYS A 467 12.15 -16.72 -34.65
CA LYS A 467 10.80 -16.12 -34.61
C LYS A 467 9.65 -17.12 -34.80
N GLU A 468 9.91 -18.35 -35.21
CA GLU A 468 8.87 -19.36 -35.51
C GLU A 468 8.68 -20.42 -34.39
N ALA A 469 9.21 -20.16 -33.19
CA ALA A 469 9.17 -21.07 -32.04
C ALA A 469 8.35 -20.56 -30.84
N VAL A 470 7.41 -19.64 -31.06
CA VAL A 470 6.49 -19.12 -30.02
C VAL A 470 5.04 -19.22 -30.53
N PRO A 471 4.18 -20.09 -29.95
CA PRO A 471 2.78 -20.16 -30.32
C PRO A 471 2.01 -18.89 -29.94
N THR A 472 1.53 -18.16 -30.94
CA THR A 472 0.67 -16.98 -30.74
C THR A 472 -0.78 -17.38 -30.50
N VAL A 473 -1.31 -17.16 -29.29
CA VAL A 473 -2.74 -16.97 -29.06
C VAL A 473 -2.94 -15.83 -28.06
N ALA A 474 -3.50 -14.71 -28.54
CA ALA A 474 -4.17 -13.73 -27.68
C ALA A 474 -5.67 -14.09 -27.58
N PRO A 475 -6.33 -13.88 -26.44
CA PRO A 475 -7.71 -14.32 -26.27
C PRO A 475 -8.70 -13.49 -27.09
N LYS A 476 -9.49 -14.18 -27.92
CA LYS A 476 -10.86 -13.77 -28.25
C LYS A 476 -11.81 -14.83 -27.70
N ILE A 477 -12.90 -14.37 -27.09
CA ILE A 477 -13.91 -15.21 -26.45
C ILE A 477 -14.94 -15.65 -27.49
N ILE A 478 -15.26 -16.94 -27.49
CA ILE A 478 -16.61 -17.53 -27.62
C ILE A 478 -16.52 -18.99 -27.12
N SER A 479 -17.62 -19.49 -26.58
CA SER A 479 -17.71 -20.74 -25.80
C SER A 479 -18.02 -22.00 -26.62
N VAL A 480 -17.63 -23.17 -26.11
CA VAL A 480 -18.55 -24.27 -25.68
C VAL A 480 -17.73 -25.36 -24.95
N ILE A 481 -18.40 -26.21 -24.15
CA ILE A 481 -17.82 -27.10 -23.14
C ILE A 481 -17.70 -28.55 -23.64
N THR A 482 -16.54 -29.22 -23.46
CA THR A 482 -16.44 -30.54 -22.77
C THR A 482 -15.01 -31.10 -22.62
N LEU A 483 -14.70 -31.54 -21.39
CA LEU A 483 -13.92 -32.73 -20.97
C LEU A 483 -12.79 -33.30 -21.87
N TYR A 484 -11.54 -33.26 -21.40
CA TYR A 484 -10.95 -34.36 -20.61
C TYR A 484 -9.58 -33.99 -20.00
N SER A 485 -9.24 -34.60 -18.85
CA SER A 485 -8.00 -34.34 -18.10
C SER A 485 -6.82 -35.25 -18.52
N PRO A 486 -5.58 -34.77 -18.33
CA PRO A 486 -4.49 -35.63 -17.88
C PRO A 486 -3.86 -35.08 -16.58
N GLY A 487 -4.00 -35.80 -15.48
CA GLY A 487 -3.25 -35.54 -14.25
C GLY A 487 -2.07 -36.49 -14.10
N PHE A 488 -0.98 -36.04 -13.48
CA PHE A 488 0.05 -36.93 -12.94
C PHE A 488 0.69 -36.36 -11.67
N GLY A 489 0.60 -37.13 -10.58
CA GLY A 489 1.46 -37.03 -9.41
C GLY A 489 2.19 -38.37 -9.23
N GLY A 490 3.41 -38.36 -8.69
CA GLY A 490 4.21 -39.56 -8.45
C GLY A 490 4.34 -39.87 -6.96
N GLY A 491 4.19 -41.15 -6.58
CA GLY A 491 4.30 -41.61 -5.19
C GLY A 491 4.58 -43.12 -5.09
N GLU A 492 5.87 -43.44 -4.99
CA GLU A 492 6.52 -44.69 -4.52
C GLU A 492 5.97 -46.09 -4.89
N ALA A 493 6.88 -46.91 -5.42
CA ALA A 493 6.84 -48.38 -5.49
C ALA A 493 7.61 -48.96 -4.27
N PRO A 494 7.64 -50.29 -3.94
CA PRO A 494 7.46 -51.41 -4.88
C PRO A 494 6.83 -52.74 -4.35
N LYS A 495 6.54 -53.68 -5.28
CA LYS A 495 7.10 -55.06 -5.27
C LYS A 495 6.70 -55.94 -6.49
N VAL A 496 7.74 -56.46 -7.17
CA VAL A 496 7.89 -57.85 -7.70
C VAL A 496 7.17 -58.30 -9.01
N SER A 497 8.02 -58.69 -9.99
CA SER A 497 7.90 -59.66 -11.10
C SER A 497 6.81 -59.58 -12.21
N VAL A 498 7.19 -58.97 -13.34
CA VAL A 498 7.28 -59.52 -14.73
C VAL A 498 6.50 -60.80 -15.11
N SER A 499 5.64 -60.70 -16.15
CA SER A 499 5.51 -61.52 -17.39
C SER A 499 4.09 -61.32 -17.98
N GLU A 500 3.88 -60.62 -19.11
CA GLU A 500 3.99 -61.06 -20.53
C GLU A 500 2.75 -61.82 -21.06
N GLU A 501 2.19 -61.30 -22.19
CA GLU A 501 1.28 -61.96 -23.17
C GLU A 501 -0.11 -62.48 -22.65
N GLU A 502 -1.18 -62.62 -23.44
CA GLU A 502 -1.54 -62.08 -24.77
C GLU A 502 -3.08 -61.94 -24.93
N ILE A 503 -3.47 -61.35 -26.07
CA ILE A 503 -4.77 -61.35 -26.81
C ILE A 503 -5.77 -62.49 -26.47
N THR A 504 -7.09 -62.21 -26.38
CA THR A 504 -8.19 -62.63 -27.32
C THR A 504 -9.60 -62.16 -26.85
N LYS A 505 -10.56 -62.04 -27.78
CA LYS A 505 -12.01 -61.80 -27.55
C LYS A 505 -12.82 -63.09 -27.37
N THR A 506 -13.86 -63.09 -26.51
CA THR A 506 -15.24 -63.63 -26.72
C THR A 506 -16.05 -63.37 -25.43
N VAL A 507 -17.25 -62.76 -25.39
CA VAL A 507 -18.58 -63.04 -26.01
C VAL A 507 -19.50 -63.92 -25.13
N ASP A 508 -20.73 -63.42 -24.93
CA ASP A 508 -22.02 -64.09 -24.65
C ASP A 508 -22.60 -64.23 -23.21
N LYS A 509 -23.92 -63.99 -23.13
CA LYS A 509 -24.95 -64.33 -22.10
C LYS A 509 -24.79 -63.85 -20.63
N GLY A 510 -25.87 -63.54 -19.89
CA GLY A 510 -27.30 -63.40 -20.27
C GLY A 510 -28.29 -63.82 -19.16
N VAL A 511 -29.60 -63.56 -19.40
CA VAL A 511 -30.80 -64.07 -18.70
C VAL A 511 -31.20 -63.40 -17.36
N ASP A 512 -32.16 -62.48 -17.48
CA ASP A 512 -33.46 -62.36 -16.80
C ASP A 512 -33.67 -62.73 -15.31
N LYS A 513 -34.47 -61.90 -14.62
CA LYS A 513 -35.78 -62.38 -14.14
C LYS A 513 -36.84 -61.30 -13.91
N VAL A 514 -38.09 -61.66 -14.23
CA VAL A 514 -39.33 -60.88 -14.07
C VAL A 514 -40.03 -61.23 -12.76
N VAL A 515 -40.67 -60.26 -12.12
CA VAL A 515 -41.91 -60.44 -11.33
C VAL A 515 -42.86 -59.28 -11.66
N ASP A 516 -44.15 -59.57 -11.76
CA ASP A 516 -45.26 -58.66 -12.08
C ASP A 516 -46.37 -58.79 -11.01
N ASN A 517 -47.20 -57.76 -10.85
CA ASN A 517 -48.65 -57.83 -10.55
C ASN A 517 -49.26 -56.45 -10.20
N SER A 518 -49.70 -55.73 -11.23
CA SER A 518 -51.12 -55.39 -11.51
C SER A 518 -52.12 -54.92 -10.41
N ASN A 519 -53.03 -54.02 -10.84
CA ASN A 519 -54.48 -53.89 -10.47
C ASN A 519 -54.89 -53.08 -9.20
N GLN A 520 -56.01 -52.32 -9.18
CA GLN A 520 -57.06 -52.05 -10.21
C GLN A 520 -57.94 -50.78 -9.96
N GLU A 521 -58.88 -50.54 -10.91
CA GLU A 521 -60.18 -49.83 -10.80
C GLU A 521 -60.20 -48.28 -10.77
N GLU A 522 -61.18 -47.53 -11.34
CA GLU A 522 -62.07 -47.66 -12.54
C GLU A 522 -62.88 -46.32 -12.71
N GLU A 523 -63.59 -45.93 -13.79
CA GLU A 523 -63.97 -46.55 -15.09
C GLU A 523 -63.94 -45.51 -16.27
N LYS A 524 -65.04 -45.20 -16.97
CA LYS A 524 -65.13 -44.19 -18.10
C LYS A 524 -66.26 -43.14 -17.96
N THR A 525 -66.23 -42.07 -18.79
CA THR A 525 -67.11 -41.77 -19.98
C THR A 525 -66.83 -40.34 -20.49
N VAL A 526 -66.39 -40.09 -21.73
CA VAL A 526 -67.14 -40.02 -23.02
C VAL A 526 -68.16 -38.87 -23.10
N ASP A 527 -67.85 -37.80 -23.86
CA ASP A 527 -68.47 -37.50 -25.17
C ASP A 527 -67.80 -36.30 -25.89
N GLU A 528 -67.70 -36.30 -27.23
CA GLU A 528 -67.41 -35.11 -28.07
C GLU A 528 -67.88 -35.33 -29.53
N PRO A 529 -68.64 -34.38 -30.15
CA PRO A 529 -69.04 -34.46 -31.57
C PRO A 529 -68.19 -33.60 -32.53
N GLN A 530 -68.20 -33.96 -33.81
CA GLN A 530 -67.34 -33.47 -34.91
C GLN A 530 -67.92 -32.31 -35.75
N ASP A 531 -67.16 -31.95 -36.80
CA ASP A 531 -67.46 -31.03 -37.92
C ASP A 531 -67.36 -29.51 -37.59
N VAL A 532 -67.03 -28.58 -38.50
CA VAL A 532 -67.41 -28.46 -39.92
C VAL A 532 -66.36 -27.64 -40.74
N VAL A 533 -65.88 -28.16 -41.90
CA VAL A 533 -65.37 -27.44 -43.11
C VAL A 533 -64.05 -26.62 -43.06
N SER A 534 -63.19 -26.56 -44.11
CA SER A 534 -62.93 -27.47 -45.25
C SER A 534 -61.63 -27.10 -46.01
N THR A 535 -61.12 -28.06 -46.80
CA THR A 535 -60.36 -27.90 -48.08
C THR A 535 -59.12 -26.99 -48.14
N THR A 536 -57.97 -27.64 -48.23
CA THR A 536 -56.82 -27.23 -49.08
C THR A 536 -57.19 -27.22 -50.57
N GLU A 537 -56.35 -26.64 -51.44
CA GLU A 537 -56.07 -27.21 -52.77
C GLU A 537 -54.75 -26.66 -53.37
N ASP A 538 -54.12 -27.48 -54.22
CA ASP A 538 -52.68 -27.54 -54.48
C ASP A 538 -52.47 -28.12 -55.92
N GLU A 539 -51.37 -28.00 -56.69
CA GLU A 539 -50.03 -27.38 -56.57
C GLU A 539 -49.39 -27.31 -58.01
N ILE A 540 -48.07 -27.10 -58.14
CA ILE A 540 -47.17 -27.56 -59.24
C ILE A 540 -47.07 -26.71 -60.54
N VAL A 541 -45.99 -26.97 -61.29
CA VAL A 541 -45.33 -26.16 -62.33
C VAL A 541 -44.93 -27.04 -63.53
N GLU A 542 -45.06 -26.57 -64.79
CA GLU A 542 -43.98 -26.62 -65.83
C GLU A 542 -44.34 -26.11 -67.25
N ASN A 543 -43.31 -25.55 -67.92
CA ASN A 543 -43.02 -25.45 -69.37
C ASN A 543 -44.01 -24.80 -70.38
N GLU A 544 -43.46 -24.43 -71.55
CA GLU A 544 -44.01 -23.37 -72.43
C GLU A 544 -45.01 -23.79 -73.54
N ALA A 545 -45.95 -22.88 -73.81
CA ALA A 545 -46.56 -22.59 -75.12
C ALA A 545 -47.54 -23.60 -75.79
N THR A 546 -48.72 -23.74 -75.18
CA THR A 546 -50.04 -23.77 -75.86
C THR A 546 -50.35 -24.85 -76.92
N THR A 547 -51.14 -25.85 -76.54
CA THR A 547 -52.43 -26.12 -77.23
C THR A 547 -53.43 -26.81 -76.30
N THR A 548 -54.70 -26.83 -76.73
CA THR A 548 -55.92 -27.21 -76.00
C THR A 548 -56.06 -28.69 -75.57
N GLU A 549 -56.91 -28.91 -74.56
CA GLU A 549 -57.62 -30.16 -74.17
C GLU A 549 -56.91 -31.25 -73.30
N SER A 550 -57.16 -31.17 -71.99
CA SER A 550 -57.90 -32.16 -71.17
C SER A 550 -57.38 -33.58 -70.85
N THR A 551 -57.77 -34.05 -69.65
CA THR A 551 -57.79 -35.44 -69.10
C THR A 551 -56.48 -36.16 -68.70
N LEU A 552 -56.17 -36.11 -67.39
CA LEU A 552 -56.12 -37.26 -66.45
C LEU A 552 -55.47 -38.59 -66.89
N LEU A 553 -54.32 -38.96 -66.30
CA LEU A 553 -54.22 -40.08 -65.33
C LEU A 553 -52.84 -40.13 -64.60
N ASP A 554 -52.78 -41.03 -63.61
CA ASP A 554 -51.61 -41.63 -62.91
C ASP A 554 -51.00 -40.93 -61.67
N GLU A 555 -51.31 -41.50 -60.49
CA GLU A 555 -50.42 -41.50 -59.31
C GLU A 555 -49.27 -42.51 -59.50
N VAL A 556 -48.09 -42.27 -58.89
CA VAL A 556 -47.38 -43.27 -58.05
C VAL A 556 -46.07 -42.71 -57.46
N ILE A 557 -46.04 -42.61 -56.12
CA ILE A 557 -44.86 -42.57 -55.21
C ILE A 557 -43.76 -41.51 -55.48
N GLU A 558 -43.60 -40.58 -54.52
CA GLU A 558 -42.28 -40.09 -54.12
C GLU A 558 -42.18 -39.93 -52.58
N PHE A 559 -40.96 -39.91 -52.04
CA PHE A 559 -40.66 -39.92 -50.60
C PHE A 559 -40.43 -38.49 -50.09
N ILE A 560 -41.38 -37.90 -49.36
CA ILE A 560 -41.17 -36.59 -48.73
C ILE A 560 -40.40 -36.76 -47.42
N THR A 561 -39.15 -36.30 -47.40
CA THR A 561 -38.45 -35.95 -46.15
C THR A 561 -39.04 -34.65 -45.59
N PRO A 562 -39.27 -34.52 -44.28
CA PRO A 562 -39.69 -33.24 -43.71
C PRO A 562 -38.62 -32.18 -44.00
N VAL A 563 -39.05 -30.99 -44.40
CA VAL A 563 -38.15 -29.83 -44.46
C VAL A 563 -37.75 -29.51 -43.02
N LEU A 564 -36.46 -29.62 -42.74
CA LEU A 564 -35.91 -29.25 -41.44
C LEU A 564 -35.92 -27.73 -41.35
N ASP A 565 -36.66 -27.15 -40.40
CA ASP A 565 -36.53 -25.71 -40.16
C ASP A 565 -35.21 -25.43 -39.43
N THR A 566 -34.45 -24.50 -39.98
CA THR A 566 -33.14 -24.08 -39.48
C THR A 566 -33.08 -22.55 -39.39
N THR A 567 -34.23 -21.89 -39.20
CA THR A 567 -34.39 -20.43 -39.28
C THR A 567 -34.66 -19.88 -37.89
N PRO A 568 -33.66 -19.33 -37.19
CA PRO A 568 -33.89 -18.80 -35.85
C PRO A 568 -34.91 -17.65 -35.84
N PRO A 569 -35.79 -17.58 -34.82
CA PRO A 569 -36.72 -16.47 -34.66
C PRO A 569 -35.98 -15.14 -34.44
N ASP A 570 -36.63 -14.04 -34.79
CA ASP A 570 -36.13 -12.70 -34.50
C ASP A 570 -36.26 -12.35 -33.00
N ILE A 571 -35.54 -11.32 -32.56
CA ILE A 571 -35.69 -10.82 -31.19
C ILE A 571 -35.36 -9.32 -31.10
N SER A 572 -36.11 -8.61 -30.28
CA SER A 572 -35.88 -7.23 -29.89
C SER A 572 -35.96 -7.10 -28.36
N LEU A 573 -35.15 -6.21 -27.77
CA LEU A 573 -35.08 -5.98 -26.32
C LEU A 573 -34.94 -4.48 -26.01
N THR A 574 -35.83 -3.99 -25.15
CA THR A 574 -35.84 -2.64 -24.59
C THR A 574 -35.80 -2.71 -23.07
N ILE A 575 -35.03 -1.82 -22.44
CA ILE A 575 -35.14 -1.52 -21.01
C ILE A 575 -35.89 -0.19 -20.94
N ASN A 576 -37.13 -0.21 -20.50
CA ASN A 576 -38.07 0.91 -20.69
C ASN A 576 -37.57 2.17 -20.00
N SER A 577 -37.04 2.03 -18.78
CA SER A 577 -36.46 3.10 -17.97
C SER A 577 -35.27 3.81 -18.63
N CYS A 578 -34.58 3.20 -19.60
CA CYS A 578 -33.46 3.85 -20.30
C CYS A 578 -33.89 5.04 -21.16
N ALA A 579 -35.18 5.21 -21.47
CA ALA A 579 -35.69 6.43 -22.09
C ALA A 579 -35.57 7.66 -21.16
N ASP A 580 -35.63 7.45 -19.84
CA ASP A 580 -35.49 8.48 -18.81
C ASP A 580 -34.06 8.57 -18.24
N SER A 581 -33.07 8.01 -18.95
CA SER A 581 -31.70 7.93 -18.44
C SER A 581 -31.08 9.30 -18.13
N LEU A 582 -30.16 9.31 -17.16
CA LEU A 582 -29.41 10.48 -16.71
C LEU A 582 -28.18 10.77 -17.57
N SER A 583 -27.78 9.88 -18.48
CA SER A 583 -26.62 10.04 -19.36
C SER A 583 -26.98 9.72 -20.81
N ASP A 584 -26.52 10.54 -21.75
CA ASP A 584 -26.72 10.32 -23.19
C ASP A 584 -25.81 9.20 -23.75
N THR A 585 -24.81 8.76 -22.98
CA THR A 585 -23.79 7.78 -23.42
C THR A 585 -23.93 6.39 -22.79
N ALA A 586 -24.67 6.26 -21.69
CA ALA A 586 -24.88 5.01 -20.96
C ALA A 586 -26.24 5.04 -20.26
N CYS A 587 -26.89 3.89 -20.09
CA CYS A 587 -28.17 3.85 -19.35
C CYS A 587 -27.95 3.94 -17.83
N LEU A 588 -27.69 5.15 -17.33
CA LEU A 588 -27.65 5.47 -15.89
C LEU A 588 -29.06 5.82 -15.38
N LEU A 589 -29.48 5.24 -14.25
CA LEU A 589 -30.85 5.32 -13.73
C LEU A 589 -30.88 5.59 -12.21
N ALA A 590 -31.75 6.52 -11.78
CA ALA A 590 -32.01 6.82 -10.36
C ALA A 590 -33.19 6.02 -9.76
N THR A 591 -33.44 4.82 -10.28
CA THR A 591 -34.47 3.88 -9.80
C THR A 591 -33.86 2.49 -9.64
N THR A 592 -34.20 1.77 -8.56
CA THR A 592 -33.88 0.33 -8.44
C THR A 592 -34.92 -0.55 -9.09
N THR A 593 -36.14 -0.05 -9.33
CA THR A 593 -37.18 -0.73 -10.11
C THR A 593 -36.86 -0.60 -11.59
N ILE A 594 -36.70 -1.73 -12.28
CA ILE A 594 -36.38 -1.83 -13.70
C ILE A 594 -37.48 -2.61 -14.42
N GLU A 595 -37.98 -2.06 -15.52
CA GLU A 595 -38.88 -2.74 -16.46
C GLU A 595 -38.13 -3.05 -17.77
N ALA A 596 -38.16 -4.31 -18.18
CA ALA A 596 -37.63 -4.79 -19.45
C ALA A 596 -38.76 -5.36 -20.30
N THR A 597 -38.70 -5.12 -21.61
CA THR A 597 -39.67 -5.62 -22.60
C THR A 597 -38.95 -6.22 -23.82
N TRP A 598 -39.48 -7.30 -24.38
CA TRP A 598 -38.92 -7.96 -25.56
C TRP A 598 -40.02 -8.53 -26.46
N ARG A 599 -39.68 -8.73 -27.74
CA ARG A 599 -40.63 -9.17 -28.77
C ARG A 599 -39.94 -9.87 -29.93
N SER A 600 -40.62 -10.88 -30.46
CA SER A 600 -40.39 -11.54 -31.75
C SER A 600 -41.66 -11.37 -32.60
N ASP A 601 -41.52 -11.40 -33.93
CA ASP A 601 -42.58 -11.50 -34.95
C ASP A 601 -42.75 -12.94 -35.51
N ALA A 602 -42.03 -13.94 -34.99
CA ALA A 602 -42.10 -15.31 -35.48
C ALA A 602 -43.41 -16.04 -35.10
N ASP A 603 -44.16 -16.51 -36.10
CA ASP A 603 -45.44 -17.23 -35.94
C ASP A 603 -45.30 -18.59 -35.21
N ASP A 604 -44.09 -19.16 -35.21
CA ASP A 604 -43.78 -20.49 -34.68
C ASP A 604 -43.02 -20.47 -33.34
N LEU A 605 -42.82 -19.30 -32.73
CA LEU A 605 -42.19 -19.11 -31.40
C LEU A 605 -42.68 -20.11 -30.33
N SER A 606 -41.74 -20.58 -29.48
CA SER A 606 -41.99 -21.46 -28.33
C SER A 606 -41.81 -20.72 -26.99
N TYR A 607 -40.63 -20.13 -26.74
CA TYR A 607 -40.34 -19.36 -25.52
C TYR A 607 -39.17 -18.38 -25.70
N PHE A 608 -38.92 -17.54 -24.69
CA PHE A 608 -37.73 -16.69 -24.58
C PHE A 608 -36.80 -17.19 -23.48
N GLU A 609 -35.49 -17.24 -23.74
CA GLU A 609 -34.47 -17.34 -22.70
C GLU A 609 -34.07 -15.92 -22.26
N ILE A 610 -34.32 -15.58 -21.00
CA ILE A 610 -33.90 -14.30 -20.41
C ILE A 610 -32.71 -14.51 -19.48
N LYS A 611 -31.78 -13.56 -19.48
CA LYS A 611 -30.56 -13.59 -18.69
C LYS A 611 -30.33 -12.29 -17.92
N LYS A 612 -30.30 -12.36 -16.60
CA LYS A 612 -29.98 -11.29 -15.65
C LYS A 612 -28.55 -11.50 -15.14
N ASP A 613 -27.59 -10.75 -15.67
CA ASP A 613 -26.15 -10.88 -15.40
C ASP A 613 -25.62 -12.30 -15.67
N THR A 614 -25.63 -13.16 -14.66
CA THR A 614 -25.26 -14.58 -14.73
C THR A 614 -26.46 -15.53 -14.68
N GLU A 615 -27.61 -15.09 -14.14
CA GLU A 615 -28.80 -15.92 -13.97
C GLU A 615 -29.56 -16.09 -15.30
N ILE A 616 -29.90 -17.33 -15.65
CA ILE A 616 -30.71 -17.67 -16.82
C ILE A 616 -32.07 -18.23 -16.35
N SER A 617 -33.14 -17.90 -17.07
CA SER A 617 -34.49 -18.48 -16.91
C SER A 617 -35.29 -18.37 -18.20
N THR A 618 -36.25 -19.26 -18.43
CA THR A 618 -37.14 -19.25 -19.60
C THR A 618 -38.52 -18.68 -19.27
N THR A 619 -39.15 -17.93 -20.18
CA THR A 619 -40.55 -17.50 -20.06
C THR A 619 -41.24 -17.35 -21.42
N THR A 620 -42.57 -17.41 -21.45
CA THR A 620 -43.42 -17.02 -22.58
C THR A 620 -43.89 -15.56 -22.50
N ASP A 621 -43.66 -14.88 -21.37
CA ASP A 621 -43.98 -13.46 -21.20
C ASP A 621 -43.10 -12.58 -22.10
N THR A 622 -43.59 -11.39 -22.43
CA THR A 622 -42.89 -10.36 -23.23
C THR A 622 -42.31 -9.22 -22.39
N SER A 623 -42.39 -9.31 -21.07
CA SER A 623 -41.87 -8.29 -20.15
C SER A 623 -41.57 -8.83 -18.75
N ILE A 624 -40.76 -8.10 -18.00
CA ILE A 624 -40.53 -8.34 -16.56
C ILE A 624 -40.19 -7.05 -15.82
N ILE A 625 -40.73 -6.91 -14.62
CA ILE A 625 -40.33 -5.88 -13.64
C ILE A 625 -39.51 -6.55 -12.54
N PHE A 626 -38.40 -5.92 -12.14
CA PHE A 626 -37.53 -6.44 -11.07
C PHE A 626 -36.80 -5.30 -10.35
N GLU A 627 -36.44 -5.53 -9.08
CA GLU A 627 -35.51 -4.67 -8.35
C GLU A 627 -34.06 -5.11 -8.61
N VAL A 628 -33.15 -4.15 -8.52
CA VAL A 628 -31.68 -4.30 -8.49
C VAL A 628 -31.11 -3.48 -7.33
N ALA A 629 -29.83 -3.66 -7.02
CA ALA A 629 -29.17 -2.86 -5.98
C ALA A 629 -28.96 -1.40 -6.42
N ASP A 630 -28.62 -0.53 -5.47
CA ASP A 630 -28.16 0.84 -5.75
C ASP A 630 -26.62 0.85 -5.89
N LYS A 631 -26.09 1.73 -6.74
CA LYS A 631 -24.64 1.88 -7.06
C LYS A 631 -24.02 0.64 -7.72
N THR A 632 -24.81 -0.12 -8.48
CA THR A 632 -24.38 -1.32 -9.21
C THR A 632 -24.57 -1.19 -10.72
N SER A 633 -23.79 -1.96 -11.48
CA SER A 633 -23.91 -2.10 -12.93
C SER A 633 -24.43 -3.49 -13.30
N HIS A 634 -25.35 -3.55 -14.26
CA HIS A 634 -26.06 -4.77 -14.64
C HIS A 634 -26.13 -4.95 -16.17
N LYS A 635 -26.37 -6.19 -16.59
CA LYS A 635 -26.59 -6.59 -17.99
C LYS A 635 -27.80 -7.52 -18.08
N PHE A 636 -28.84 -7.08 -18.79
CA PHE A 636 -30.00 -7.91 -19.15
C PHE A 636 -29.89 -8.37 -20.61
N SER A 637 -30.20 -9.63 -20.90
CA SER A 637 -30.11 -10.20 -22.25
C SER A 637 -31.30 -11.13 -22.54
N VAL A 638 -31.70 -11.26 -23.81
CA VAL A 638 -32.78 -12.15 -24.24
C VAL A 638 -32.43 -12.84 -25.56
N SER A 639 -32.80 -14.12 -25.69
CA SER A 639 -32.94 -14.86 -26.96
C SER A 639 -34.37 -15.39 -27.11
N ALA A 640 -34.86 -15.50 -28.34
CA ALA A 640 -36.07 -16.23 -28.69
C ALA A 640 -35.73 -17.68 -29.09
N VAL A 641 -36.64 -18.61 -28.85
CA VAL A 641 -36.53 -20.04 -29.22
C VAL A 641 -37.84 -20.48 -29.88
N ASP A 642 -37.74 -21.14 -31.02
CA ASP A 642 -38.89 -21.64 -31.80
C ASP A 642 -39.33 -23.06 -31.39
N LYS A 643 -40.24 -23.67 -32.16
CA LYS A 643 -40.74 -25.05 -31.93
C LYS A 643 -39.85 -26.15 -32.54
N ALA A 644 -38.77 -25.77 -33.23
CA ALA A 644 -37.75 -26.65 -33.80
C ALA A 644 -36.42 -26.60 -33.02
N ASP A 645 -36.39 -25.91 -31.87
CA ASP A 645 -35.22 -25.62 -31.02
C ASP A 645 -34.14 -24.73 -31.69
N ASN A 646 -34.47 -23.95 -32.73
CA ASN A 646 -33.56 -22.89 -33.20
C ASN A 646 -33.60 -21.69 -32.24
N ILE A 647 -32.43 -21.13 -31.93
CA ILE A 647 -32.25 -20.06 -30.94
C ILE A 647 -31.73 -18.80 -31.63
N SER A 648 -32.38 -17.66 -31.37
CA SER A 648 -31.98 -16.35 -31.90
C SER A 648 -30.58 -15.92 -31.40
N GLU A 649 -29.93 -15.00 -32.12
CA GLU A 649 -28.80 -14.27 -31.53
C GLU A 649 -29.25 -13.54 -30.25
N GLN A 650 -28.40 -13.53 -29.22
CA GLN A 650 -28.74 -12.98 -27.91
C GLN A 650 -28.59 -11.45 -27.89
N VAL A 651 -29.71 -10.73 -27.86
CA VAL A 651 -29.71 -9.28 -27.73
C VAL A 651 -29.49 -8.89 -26.27
N SER A 652 -28.62 -7.90 -26.04
CA SER A 652 -28.18 -7.46 -24.72
C SER A 652 -28.39 -5.96 -24.50
N LYS A 653 -28.66 -5.56 -23.26
CA LYS A 653 -28.63 -4.16 -22.78
C LYS A 653 -27.93 -4.10 -21.42
N SER A 654 -27.12 -3.06 -21.21
CA SER A 654 -26.47 -2.79 -19.92
C SER A 654 -26.95 -1.46 -19.36
N PHE A 655 -27.04 -1.38 -18.03
CA PHE A 655 -27.48 -0.19 -17.30
C PHE A 655 -26.77 -0.10 -15.93
N GLU A 656 -26.70 1.11 -15.40
CA GLU A 656 -26.06 1.45 -14.12
C GLU A 656 -27.12 2.09 -13.22
N ILE A 657 -27.18 1.66 -11.95
CA ILE A 657 -28.13 2.16 -10.97
C ILE A 657 -27.40 3.08 -10.01
N PHE A 658 -27.90 4.30 -9.84
CA PHE A 658 -27.38 5.23 -8.85
C PHE A 658 -28.49 6.22 -8.50
N LYS A 659 -29.05 6.11 -7.29
CA LYS A 659 -30.20 6.91 -6.83
C LYS A 659 -29.88 8.40 -6.63
N ASN A 660 -28.70 8.71 -6.10
CA ASN A 660 -28.21 10.08 -5.92
C ASN A 660 -26.87 10.33 -6.64
N PRO A 661 -26.81 10.25 -7.99
CA PRO A 661 -25.55 10.33 -8.72
C PRO A 661 -25.04 11.77 -8.85
N VAL A 662 -25.91 12.76 -8.63
CA VAL A 662 -25.53 14.16 -8.49
C VAL A 662 -26.04 14.63 -7.12
N VAL A 663 -25.16 15.27 -6.34
CA VAL A 663 -25.48 15.81 -5.01
C VAL A 663 -25.12 17.28 -4.91
N ILE A 664 -25.85 18.04 -4.09
CA ILE A 664 -25.51 19.42 -3.75
C ILE A 664 -24.24 19.37 -2.87
N ASN A 665 -23.11 19.86 -3.39
CA ASN A 665 -21.79 19.70 -2.79
C ASN A 665 -21.39 20.89 -1.90
N GLU A 666 -21.63 22.12 -2.37
CA GLU A 666 -21.30 23.35 -1.66
C GLU A 666 -22.49 24.33 -1.72
N VAL A 667 -22.68 25.08 -0.64
CA VAL A 667 -23.68 26.16 -0.51
C VAL A 667 -23.04 27.36 0.18
N ALA A 668 -22.92 28.49 -0.51
CA ALA A 668 -22.46 29.76 0.05
C ALA A 668 -23.62 30.76 0.11
N TRP A 669 -24.14 30.96 1.31
CA TRP A 669 -25.45 31.61 1.55
C TRP A 669 -25.37 33.10 1.92
N GLY A 670 -24.18 33.62 2.20
CA GLY A 670 -24.01 34.95 2.82
C GLY A 670 -22.99 35.83 2.10
N GLY A 671 -22.81 35.59 0.80
CA GLY A 671 -21.94 36.34 -0.09
C GLY A 671 -20.44 36.16 0.16
N THR A 672 -19.64 37.08 -0.38
CA THR A 672 -18.20 37.15 -0.16
C THR A 672 -17.83 38.44 0.59
N SER A 673 -16.53 38.69 0.76
CA SER A 673 -16.03 39.98 1.24
C SER A 673 -16.16 41.14 0.22
N GLY A 674 -16.67 40.87 -0.99
CA GLY A 674 -16.93 41.83 -2.06
C GLY A 674 -18.35 42.39 -1.95
N HIS A 675 -19.34 41.54 -2.18
CA HIS A 675 -20.76 41.82 -1.98
C HIS A 675 -21.43 40.73 -1.11
N PRO A 676 -22.39 41.08 -0.23
CA PRO A 676 -23.16 40.10 0.55
C PRO A 676 -24.13 39.28 -0.30
N GLU A 677 -24.28 39.61 -1.59
CA GLU A 677 -25.13 38.92 -2.56
C GLU A 677 -24.31 38.04 -3.53
N ASP A 678 -22.99 37.90 -3.31
CA ASP A 678 -22.09 37.02 -4.07
C ASP A 678 -22.33 35.53 -3.68
N GLU A 679 -23.54 35.03 -3.85
CA GLU A 679 -23.95 33.66 -3.46
C GLU A 679 -23.62 32.63 -4.55
N TRP A 680 -23.29 31.40 -4.15
CA TRP A 680 -23.12 30.29 -5.09
C TRP A 680 -23.57 28.94 -4.52
N LEU A 681 -23.86 28.03 -5.45
CA LEU A 681 -24.31 26.66 -5.21
C LEU A 681 -23.48 25.74 -6.12
N GLU A 682 -23.09 24.58 -5.62
CA GLU A 682 -22.35 23.60 -6.41
C GLU A 682 -23.02 22.23 -6.36
N LEU A 683 -22.99 21.52 -7.49
CA LEU A 683 -23.33 20.11 -7.58
C LEU A 683 -22.07 19.27 -7.88
N TYR A 684 -21.98 18.06 -7.34
CA TYR A 684 -20.92 17.08 -7.65
C TYR A 684 -21.50 15.78 -8.18
N ASN A 685 -20.89 15.23 -9.23
CA ASN A 685 -21.25 13.95 -9.83
C ASN A 685 -20.47 12.80 -9.17
N LEU A 686 -21.18 11.96 -8.41
CA LEU A 686 -20.65 10.77 -7.75
C LEU A 686 -20.54 9.55 -8.69
N SER A 687 -21.09 9.62 -9.91
CA SER A 687 -21.05 8.52 -10.89
C SER A 687 -19.83 8.58 -11.81
N ASN A 688 -19.60 7.47 -12.52
CA ASN A 688 -18.56 7.38 -13.54
C ASN A 688 -19.04 7.79 -14.95
N GLN A 689 -20.27 8.31 -15.09
CA GLN A 689 -20.87 8.72 -16.36
C GLN A 689 -20.99 10.24 -16.46
N THR A 690 -20.96 10.80 -17.68
CA THR A 690 -21.37 12.19 -17.92
C THR A 690 -22.89 12.29 -17.77
N ILE A 691 -23.37 13.19 -16.93
CA ILE A 691 -24.81 13.36 -16.64
C ILE A 691 -25.34 14.64 -17.29
N THR A 692 -26.50 14.53 -17.93
CA THR A 692 -27.18 15.65 -18.60
C THR A 692 -28.23 16.24 -17.66
N LEU A 693 -28.09 17.55 -17.40
CA LEU A 693 -28.84 18.31 -16.40
C LEU A 693 -30.05 19.05 -16.96
N ASP A 694 -30.31 18.94 -18.27
CA ASP A 694 -31.47 19.55 -18.93
C ASP A 694 -32.79 19.14 -18.25
N ASN A 695 -33.61 20.14 -17.90
CA ASN A 695 -34.89 20.00 -17.17
C ASN A 695 -34.78 19.52 -15.71
N TRP A 696 -33.56 19.44 -15.14
CA TRP A 696 -33.42 19.35 -13.68
C TRP A 696 -33.75 20.71 -13.04
N ILE A 697 -34.23 20.67 -11.81
CA ILE A 697 -34.64 21.86 -11.04
C ILE A 697 -33.98 21.80 -9.66
N LEU A 698 -33.25 22.86 -9.32
CA LEU A 698 -32.75 23.14 -7.98
C LEU A 698 -33.64 24.23 -7.36
N SER A 699 -34.23 23.99 -6.18
CA SER A 699 -35.23 24.92 -5.61
C SER A 699 -35.33 24.91 -4.09
N SER A 700 -35.76 26.05 -3.53
CA SER A 700 -36.09 26.18 -2.10
C SER A 700 -37.43 25.53 -1.76
N LYS A 701 -37.42 24.69 -0.72
CA LYS A 701 -38.61 24.24 0.01
C LYS A 701 -39.08 25.24 1.08
N THR A 702 -38.20 26.13 1.55
CA THR A 702 -38.44 27.03 2.68
C THR A 702 -39.46 28.12 2.34
N ASP A 703 -39.17 28.92 1.30
CA ASP A 703 -40.04 30.03 0.86
C ASP A 703 -40.47 29.92 -0.61
N LYS A 704 -39.71 29.17 -1.42
CA LYS A 704 -39.85 28.99 -2.87
C LYS A 704 -39.48 30.22 -3.72
N SER A 705 -38.62 31.13 -3.22
CA SER A 705 -38.07 32.23 -4.03
C SER A 705 -36.97 31.72 -4.97
N LEU A 706 -36.04 30.91 -4.46
CA LEU A 706 -35.04 30.25 -5.29
C LEU A 706 -35.67 29.10 -6.08
N LYS A 707 -35.66 29.22 -7.42
CA LYS A 707 -35.96 28.14 -8.36
C LYS A 707 -35.13 28.28 -9.64
N ILE A 708 -34.13 27.42 -9.77
CA ILE A 708 -33.19 27.39 -10.89
C ILE A 708 -33.52 26.18 -11.77
N ILE A 709 -33.57 26.39 -13.08
CA ILE A 709 -33.63 25.31 -14.09
C ILE A 709 -32.20 25.09 -14.57
N LEU A 710 -31.74 23.85 -14.56
CA LEU A 710 -30.38 23.48 -14.97
C LEU A 710 -30.34 23.05 -16.45
N SER A 711 -29.14 23.05 -17.01
CA SER A 711 -28.87 22.73 -18.41
C SER A 711 -27.45 22.23 -18.63
N GLY A 712 -27.21 21.58 -19.78
CA GLY A 712 -25.88 21.07 -20.14
C GLY A 712 -25.49 19.82 -19.36
N THR A 713 -24.20 19.64 -19.08
CA THR A 713 -23.66 18.36 -18.59
C THR A 713 -22.66 18.51 -17.45
N ILE A 714 -22.70 17.59 -16.49
CA ILE A 714 -21.69 17.41 -15.43
C ILE A 714 -20.86 16.14 -15.70
N SER A 715 -19.54 16.30 -15.80
CA SER A 715 -18.58 15.22 -16.09
C SER A 715 -18.51 14.16 -14.97
N PRO A 716 -18.03 12.93 -15.24
CA PRO A 716 -17.73 11.94 -14.20
C PRO A 716 -16.80 12.50 -13.12
N ASN A 717 -17.13 12.31 -11.84
CA ASN A 717 -16.35 12.88 -10.71
C ASN A 717 -16.08 14.40 -10.86
N GLY A 718 -17.00 15.12 -11.53
CA GLY A 718 -16.89 16.54 -11.83
C GLY A 718 -17.84 17.41 -11.01
N PHE A 719 -17.56 18.71 -11.02
CA PHE A 719 -18.36 19.75 -10.37
C PHE A 719 -19.18 20.54 -11.39
N TYR A 720 -20.37 20.99 -10.99
CA TYR A 720 -21.19 21.95 -11.74
C TYR A 720 -21.48 23.16 -10.84
N LEU A 721 -20.89 24.31 -11.18
CA LEU A 721 -20.91 25.54 -10.40
C LEU A 721 -22.03 26.48 -10.86
N ILE A 722 -22.85 26.93 -9.92
CA ILE A 722 -23.99 27.82 -10.14
C ILE A 722 -23.77 29.09 -9.34
N GLU A 723 -23.63 30.22 -10.01
CA GLU A 723 -23.39 31.53 -9.37
C GLU A 723 -24.62 32.42 -9.46
N ARG A 724 -24.90 33.16 -8.38
CA ARG A 724 -25.96 34.15 -8.37
C ARG A 724 -25.64 35.27 -9.35
N LYS A 725 -26.68 35.66 -10.08
CA LYS A 725 -26.74 36.87 -10.89
C LYS A 725 -27.76 37.85 -10.31
N ASN A 726 -27.34 39.09 -10.08
CA ASN A 726 -28.20 40.19 -9.65
C ASN A 726 -28.81 40.94 -10.86
N ASP A 727 -29.94 41.62 -10.64
CA ASP A 727 -30.77 42.20 -11.71
C ASP A 727 -30.06 43.32 -12.52
N ASP A 728 -29.03 43.96 -11.96
CA ASP A 728 -28.23 45.01 -12.60
C ASP A 728 -26.92 44.50 -13.24
N GLU A 729 -26.62 43.20 -13.12
CA GLU A 729 -25.41 42.60 -13.65
C GLU A 729 -25.53 42.19 -15.13
N THR A 730 -24.47 42.42 -15.90
CA THR A 730 -24.47 42.20 -17.36
C THR A 730 -23.24 41.47 -17.89
N ASP A 731 -22.11 41.50 -17.18
CA ASP A 731 -20.86 40.84 -17.57
C ASP A 731 -20.31 39.92 -16.47
N GLU A 732 -20.43 38.60 -16.69
CA GLU A 732 -19.97 37.56 -15.74
C GLU A 732 -18.48 37.74 -15.40
N ALA A 733 -17.64 38.00 -16.40
CA ALA A 733 -16.19 38.06 -16.26
C ALA A 733 -15.69 39.25 -15.41
N THR A 734 -16.56 40.21 -15.08
CA THR A 734 -16.23 41.32 -14.19
C THR A 734 -17.17 41.50 -13.00
N GLN A 735 -18.33 40.83 -12.98
CA GLN A 735 -19.36 40.99 -11.96
C GLN A 735 -19.75 39.71 -11.22
N SER A 736 -19.30 38.51 -11.63
CA SER A 736 -19.72 37.27 -10.95
C SER A 736 -19.17 37.16 -9.51
N PRO A 737 -19.88 36.42 -8.63
CA PRO A 737 -19.41 36.04 -7.30
C PRO A 737 -17.95 35.53 -7.25
N ILE A 738 -17.55 34.69 -8.22
CA ILE A 738 -16.25 34.02 -8.29
C ILE A 738 -15.50 34.38 -9.60
N LYS A 739 -14.93 35.58 -9.60
CA LYS A 739 -14.29 36.24 -10.75
C LYS A 739 -13.28 35.42 -11.57
N ASN A 740 -12.58 34.47 -10.96
CA ASN A 740 -11.50 33.69 -11.62
C ASN A 740 -11.85 32.21 -11.84
N ILE A 741 -13.08 31.79 -11.54
CA ILE A 741 -13.58 30.43 -11.80
C ILE A 741 -14.93 30.59 -12.48
N THR A 742 -14.99 30.41 -13.80
CA THR A 742 -16.26 30.57 -14.55
C THR A 742 -17.32 29.58 -14.06
N ALA A 743 -18.56 30.03 -13.91
CA ALA A 743 -19.69 29.18 -13.59
C ALA A 743 -20.03 28.24 -14.76
N ASP A 744 -20.78 27.17 -14.49
CA ASP A 744 -21.51 26.46 -15.56
C ASP A 744 -22.89 27.10 -15.80
N LEU A 745 -23.42 27.83 -14.80
CA LEU A 745 -24.66 28.59 -14.89
C LEU A 745 -24.63 29.84 -13.99
N TRP A 746 -24.55 31.03 -14.59
CA TRP A 746 -24.72 32.31 -13.91
C TRP A 746 -26.16 32.82 -14.04
N THR A 747 -26.93 32.86 -12.95
CA THR A 747 -28.40 33.02 -13.00
C THR A 747 -29.02 33.59 -11.72
N SER A 748 -30.21 34.17 -11.82
CA SER A 748 -30.89 34.78 -10.66
C SER A 748 -31.37 33.72 -9.67
N PHE A 749 -31.08 33.96 -8.38
CA PHE A 749 -31.54 33.13 -7.26
C PHE A 749 -32.87 33.66 -6.67
N GLY A 750 -33.53 34.62 -7.32
CA GLY A 750 -34.73 35.28 -6.80
C GLY A 750 -34.39 36.22 -5.65
N SER A 751 -34.73 35.86 -4.41
CA SER A 751 -34.43 36.65 -3.21
C SER A 751 -33.03 36.38 -2.64
N GLY A 752 -32.33 35.36 -3.15
CA GLY A 752 -31.09 34.83 -2.59
C GLY A 752 -31.30 33.63 -1.66
N ILE A 753 -30.28 33.32 -0.86
CA ILE A 753 -30.28 32.19 0.09
C ILE A 753 -30.38 32.75 1.52
N PHE A 754 -31.24 32.19 2.37
CA PHE A 754 -31.42 32.77 3.72
C PHE A 754 -30.24 32.54 4.66
N ASP A 755 -29.72 33.61 5.26
CA ASP A 755 -28.80 33.62 6.43
C ASP A 755 -29.19 32.66 7.57
N SER A 756 -30.48 32.35 7.73
CA SER A 756 -31.04 31.56 8.84
C SER A 756 -31.32 30.09 8.48
N GLY A 757 -30.62 29.56 7.48
CA GLY A 757 -30.82 28.22 6.97
C GLY A 757 -31.88 28.14 5.87
N GLU A 758 -31.67 27.18 4.96
CA GLU A 758 -32.60 26.89 3.87
C GLU A 758 -32.66 25.39 3.61
N SER A 759 -33.81 24.91 3.11
CA SER A 759 -33.92 23.57 2.56
C SER A 759 -33.95 23.65 1.03
N LEU A 760 -32.89 23.13 0.42
CA LEU A 760 -32.68 23.12 -1.03
C LEU A 760 -32.89 21.70 -1.55
N VAL A 761 -33.59 21.55 -2.68
CA VAL A 761 -33.83 20.25 -3.32
C VAL A 761 -33.39 20.28 -4.77
N LEU A 762 -32.55 19.31 -5.13
CA LEU A 762 -32.21 18.95 -6.50
C LEU A 762 -33.19 17.87 -6.98
N SER A 763 -33.81 18.09 -8.14
CA SER A 763 -34.86 17.22 -8.66
C SER A 763 -34.84 17.10 -10.18
N ARG A 764 -35.33 15.98 -10.72
CA ARG A 764 -35.67 15.81 -12.14
C ARG A 764 -37.14 15.39 -12.24
N ALA A 765 -37.92 16.13 -13.02
CA ALA A 765 -39.38 15.99 -13.07
C ALA A 765 -40.04 16.01 -11.67
N SER A 766 -40.59 14.88 -11.21
CA SER A 766 -41.20 14.71 -9.88
C SER A 766 -40.27 14.09 -8.82
N THR A 767 -39.06 13.69 -9.21
CA THR A 767 -38.16 12.87 -8.39
C THR A 767 -37.10 13.75 -7.73
N THR A 768 -37.05 13.77 -6.39
CA THR A 768 -35.91 14.29 -5.63
C THR A 768 -34.69 13.40 -5.85
N ILE A 769 -33.56 14.00 -6.21
CA ILE A 769 -32.27 13.31 -6.36
C ILE A 769 -31.41 13.52 -5.09
N ASP A 770 -31.42 14.73 -4.53
CA ASP A 770 -30.68 15.09 -3.32
C ASP A 770 -31.30 16.31 -2.61
N GLU A 771 -31.06 16.46 -1.30
CA GLU A 771 -31.70 17.48 -0.46
C GLU A 771 -30.79 18.00 0.66
N VAL A 772 -30.74 19.33 0.80
CA VAL A 772 -30.22 20.01 2.00
C VAL A 772 -31.37 20.16 3.00
N PRO A 773 -31.24 19.67 4.24
CA PRO A 773 -32.28 19.83 5.25
C PRO A 773 -32.18 21.20 5.93
N TYR A 774 -33.31 21.87 6.18
CA TYR A 774 -33.35 23.16 6.91
C TYR A 774 -32.66 23.10 8.29
N SER A 775 -32.67 21.92 8.93
CA SER A 775 -31.99 21.66 10.21
C SER A 775 -30.47 21.78 10.16
N LEU A 776 -29.87 21.92 8.98
CA LEU A 776 -28.48 22.35 8.83
C LEU A 776 -28.29 23.75 9.42
N ASN A 777 -29.16 24.71 9.11
CA ASN A 777 -29.09 26.11 9.57
C ASN A 777 -27.67 26.72 9.50
N TRP A 778 -26.93 26.37 8.44
CA TRP A 778 -25.50 26.70 8.24
C TRP A 778 -24.62 26.42 9.48
N ASN A 779 -24.96 25.36 10.23
CA ASN A 779 -24.42 24.98 11.54
C ASN A 779 -24.38 26.12 12.59
N GLY A 780 -25.25 27.14 12.45
CA GLY A 780 -25.29 28.33 13.31
C GLY A 780 -24.12 29.28 13.09
N ALA A 781 -23.51 29.29 11.91
CA ALA A 781 -22.36 30.14 11.59
C ALA A 781 -22.67 31.63 11.76
N VAL A 782 -21.85 32.31 12.57
CA VAL A 782 -21.95 33.77 12.80
C VAL A 782 -21.24 34.59 11.71
N VAL A 783 -20.41 33.92 10.89
CA VAL A 783 -19.68 34.53 9.78
C VAL A 783 -20.44 34.21 8.49
N LYS A 784 -20.99 35.24 7.84
CA LYS A 784 -21.84 35.10 6.64
C LYS A 784 -21.09 34.59 5.42
N THR A 785 -19.85 35.04 5.23
CA THR A 785 -19.08 34.83 4.00
C THR A 785 -18.32 33.50 3.98
N LEU A 786 -18.91 32.43 4.52
CA LEU A 786 -18.39 31.07 4.51
C LEU A 786 -19.31 30.19 3.66
N SER A 787 -18.77 29.12 3.09
CA SER A 787 -19.60 28.06 2.52
C SER A 787 -19.85 26.91 3.51
N ALA A 788 -20.93 26.18 3.25
CA ALA A 788 -21.17 24.85 3.78
C ALA A 788 -20.80 23.85 2.69
N GLU A 789 -19.98 22.87 3.04
CA GLU A 789 -19.42 21.85 2.13
C GLU A 789 -19.77 20.45 2.64
N ARG A 790 -20.18 19.57 1.73
CA ARG A 790 -20.52 18.18 2.04
C ARG A 790 -19.29 17.40 2.52
N CYS A 791 -19.51 16.40 3.37
CA CYS A 791 -18.48 15.52 3.90
C CYS A 791 -19.03 14.09 4.00
N LEU A 792 -18.18 13.06 3.95
CA LEU A 792 -18.65 11.68 4.11
C LEU A 792 -18.85 11.29 5.58
N ASP A 793 -18.00 11.80 6.50
CA ASP A 793 -17.89 11.28 7.88
C ASP A 793 -18.04 12.33 9.01
N CYS A 794 -18.42 13.58 8.71
CA CYS A 794 -18.26 14.68 9.68
C CYS A 794 -19.47 14.98 10.60
N GLY A 795 -20.57 14.23 10.53
CA GLY A 795 -21.66 14.28 11.51
C GLY A 795 -23.04 13.94 10.95
N ILE A 796 -24.08 14.07 11.79
CA ILE A 796 -25.48 13.62 11.53
C ILE A 796 -26.14 14.17 10.24
N TYR A 797 -25.58 15.18 9.60
CA TYR A 797 -26.08 15.75 8.35
C TYR A 797 -25.12 15.62 7.16
N ASN A 798 -23.91 15.10 7.34
CA ASN A 798 -22.89 15.04 6.28
C ASN A 798 -22.52 16.41 5.67
N TRP A 799 -22.53 17.48 6.49
CA TRP A 799 -22.16 18.85 6.12
C TRP A 799 -21.20 19.48 7.13
N SER A 800 -20.25 20.28 6.62
CA SER A 800 -19.30 21.06 7.41
C SER A 800 -19.21 22.51 6.91
N ILE A 801 -18.87 23.46 7.77
CA ILE A 801 -18.62 24.85 7.35
C ILE A 801 -17.12 25.03 7.05
N ASN A 802 -16.78 25.69 5.94
CA ASN A 802 -15.40 25.98 5.52
C ASN A 802 -14.58 26.61 6.67
N ASN A 803 -13.32 26.18 6.83
CA ASN A 803 -12.48 26.64 7.96
C ASN A 803 -11.83 28.02 7.74
N SER A 804 -12.04 28.65 6.59
CA SER A 804 -11.39 29.87 6.07
C SER A 804 -9.87 29.77 5.87
N GLU A 805 -9.24 28.59 6.01
CA GLU A 805 -7.84 28.35 5.65
C GLU A 805 -7.75 27.82 4.21
N ILE A 806 -8.51 26.78 3.87
CA ILE A 806 -8.55 26.21 2.51
C ILE A 806 -9.57 26.97 1.66
N ARG A 807 -9.14 27.45 0.49
CA ARG A 807 -9.90 28.36 -0.38
C ARG A 807 -9.59 28.11 -1.86
N ASN A 808 -10.61 28.05 -2.70
CA ASN A 808 -10.44 28.11 -4.16
C ASN A 808 -11.23 29.31 -4.73
N GLY A 809 -10.53 30.29 -5.29
CA GLY A 809 -11.16 31.40 -6.01
C GLY A 809 -11.09 32.77 -5.33
N LEU A 810 -11.38 33.80 -6.12
CA LEU A 810 -11.31 35.23 -5.82
C LEU A 810 -12.64 35.89 -6.18
N ASN A 811 -13.11 36.82 -5.35
CA ASN A 811 -14.31 37.60 -5.65
C ASN A 811 -14.08 38.76 -6.64
N VAL A 812 -15.15 39.49 -6.95
CA VAL A 812 -15.15 40.71 -7.76
C VAL A 812 -14.02 41.70 -7.40
N SER A 813 -13.70 41.84 -6.11
CA SER A 813 -12.65 42.73 -5.57
C SER A 813 -11.22 42.13 -5.66
N GLY A 814 -11.06 40.87 -6.06
CA GLY A 814 -9.78 40.16 -6.12
C GLY A 814 -9.30 39.61 -4.77
N SER A 815 -10.19 39.50 -3.78
CA SER A 815 -9.90 38.88 -2.47
C SER A 815 -10.30 37.41 -2.47
N PRO A 816 -9.56 36.51 -1.80
CA PRO A 816 -9.94 35.09 -1.70
C PRO A 816 -11.29 34.87 -1.01
N ILE A 817 -12.10 33.98 -1.57
CA ILE A 817 -13.38 33.55 -0.98
C ILE A 817 -13.16 32.44 0.06
N TYR A 818 -14.13 32.18 0.95
CA TYR A 818 -14.00 31.16 2.00
C TYR A 818 -14.88 29.93 1.71
N GLY A 819 -14.54 29.27 0.60
CA GLY A 819 -15.11 28.00 0.15
C GLY A 819 -14.19 27.36 -0.90
N THR A 820 -14.60 26.21 -1.46
CA THR A 820 -13.79 25.43 -2.40
C THR A 820 -14.51 25.08 -3.72
N PRO A 821 -15.17 26.03 -4.41
CA PRO A 821 -15.87 25.75 -5.67
C PRO A 821 -14.93 25.23 -6.76
N ARG A 822 -15.42 24.29 -7.57
CA ARG A 822 -14.69 23.41 -8.51
C ARG A 822 -13.46 22.71 -7.91
N SER A 823 -13.44 22.52 -6.60
CA SER A 823 -12.35 21.88 -5.86
C SER A 823 -12.87 20.88 -4.84
N ARG A 824 -11.96 20.04 -4.34
CA ARG A 824 -12.22 19.14 -3.23
C ARG A 824 -12.59 19.94 -1.97
N ASN A 825 -13.56 19.44 -1.21
CA ASN A 825 -14.02 20.08 0.02
C ASN A 825 -12.92 20.07 1.11
N TYR A 826 -12.85 21.14 1.92
CA TYR A 826 -11.79 21.39 2.91
C TYR A 826 -11.60 20.21 3.88
N ARG A 827 -12.69 19.52 4.24
CA ARG A 827 -12.67 18.40 5.19
C ARG A 827 -11.79 17.25 4.73
N ASP A 828 -11.80 16.95 3.45
CA ASP A 828 -11.17 15.73 2.94
C ASP A 828 -9.65 15.87 2.84
N TYR A 829 -9.14 17.10 2.76
CA TYR A 829 -7.70 17.36 2.91
C TYR A 829 -7.19 17.04 4.32
N LEU A 830 -8.05 17.06 5.36
CA LEU A 830 -7.59 16.98 6.75
C LEU A 830 -7.23 15.55 7.16
N ILE A 831 -6.06 15.38 7.79
CA ILE A 831 -5.71 14.11 8.45
C ILE A 831 -6.43 14.04 9.82
N PRO A 832 -7.04 12.90 10.22
CA PRO A 832 -7.66 12.73 11.53
C PRO A 832 -6.71 12.94 12.72
N ILE A 833 -6.75 14.13 13.33
CA ILE A 833 -5.85 14.55 14.42
C ILE A 833 -6.18 13.97 15.81
N SER A 834 -7.33 13.32 16.00
CA SER A 834 -7.79 12.74 17.29
C SER A 834 -6.95 11.55 17.79
N GLY A 835 -5.95 11.16 17.01
CA GLY A 835 -4.94 10.16 17.35
C GLY A 835 -5.20 8.86 16.61
N VAL A 836 -4.42 8.63 15.55
CA VAL A 836 -4.46 7.43 14.73
C VAL A 836 -4.21 6.21 15.64
N SER A 837 -5.16 5.28 15.68
CA SER A 837 -5.23 4.19 16.66
C SER A 837 -5.34 2.78 16.08
N GLY A 838 -5.39 2.67 14.76
CA GLY A 838 -5.12 1.46 13.98
C GLY A 838 -4.18 1.84 12.83
N ASP A 839 -3.70 0.86 12.06
CA ASP A 839 -2.82 1.13 10.93
C ASP A 839 -3.52 1.99 9.86
N PHE A 840 -2.77 2.91 9.25
CA PHE A 840 -3.35 3.95 8.40
C PHE A 840 -2.39 4.34 7.28
N THR A 841 -2.92 4.53 6.07
CA THR A 841 -2.15 4.87 4.87
C THR A 841 -2.64 6.17 4.25
N LEU A 842 -1.74 7.14 4.08
CA LEU A 842 -1.99 8.30 3.24
C LEU A 842 -1.79 7.92 1.77
N LEU A 843 -2.84 8.08 0.97
CA LEU A 843 -2.89 7.69 -0.44
C LEU A 843 -2.46 8.84 -1.35
N ALA A 844 -1.66 8.53 -2.38
CA ALA A 844 -1.22 9.53 -3.36
C ALA A 844 -2.39 10.14 -4.15
N SER A 845 -3.48 9.37 -4.35
CA SER A 845 -4.72 9.84 -5.00
C SER A 845 -5.54 10.84 -4.16
N LYS A 846 -5.24 10.98 -2.86
CA LYS A 846 -5.90 11.92 -1.94
C LYS A 846 -4.95 13.02 -1.43
N SER A 847 -3.81 13.20 -2.11
CA SER A 847 -2.81 14.25 -1.86
C SER A 847 -3.21 15.56 -2.57
N PRO A 848 -2.90 16.76 -2.01
CA PRO A 848 -2.22 17.01 -0.75
C PRO A 848 -3.11 16.73 0.48
N TYR A 849 -2.46 16.65 1.64
CA TYR A 849 -3.10 16.56 2.95
C TYR A 849 -2.70 17.75 3.83
N LEU A 850 -3.56 18.13 4.78
CA LEU A 850 -3.32 19.19 5.76
C LEU A 850 -3.37 18.64 7.21
N VAL A 851 -2.36 19.00 7.99
CA VAL A 851 -2.41 18.98 9.46
C VAL A 851 -2.77 20.40 9.94
N PRO A 852 -3.97 20.63 10.52
CA PRO A 852 -4.47 21.97 10.84
C PRO A 852 -3.56 22.81 11.75
N LYS A 853 -3.71 24.13 11.66
CA LYS A 853 -3.03 25.12 12.49
C LYS A 853 -3.12 24.82 13.98
N SER A 854 -2.00 24.97 14.70
CA SER A 854 -1.84 24.66 16.13
C SER A 854 -2.23 23.23 16.57
N SER A 855 -2.41 22.28 15.65
CA SER A 855 -2.79 20.90 15.98
C SER A 855 -1.59 19.95 16.10
N THR A 856 -1.82 18.71 16.50
CA THR A 856 -0.77 17.68 16.57
C THR A 856 -1.34 16.33 16.17
N LEU A 857 -0.94 15.86 14.99
CA LEU A 857 -1.26 14.52 14.52
C LEU A 857 -0.54 13.51 15.41
N THR A 858 -1.28 12.78 16.23
CA THR A 858 -0.71 11.76 17.13
C THR A 858 -0.83 10.39 16.50
N ILE A 859 0.29 9.67 16.38
CA ILE A 859 0.33 8.26 15.94
C ILE A 859 0.66 7.44 17.18
N ARG A 860 -0.30 6.63 17.65
CA ARG A 860 -0.21 5.92 18.93
C ARG A 860 0.76 4.73 18.86
N GLU A 861 1.20 4.28 20.04
CA GLU A 861 2.03 3.08 20.19
C GLU A 861 1.38 1.85 19.49
N GLY A 862 2.19 1.01 18.86
CA GLY A 862 1.74 -0.16 18.08
C GLY A 862 1.35 0.13 16.62
N VAL A 863 0.93 1.34 16.28
CA VAL A 863 0.44 1.72 14.93
C VAL A 863 1.57 1.87 13.91
N ASN A 864 1.35 1.39 12.69
CA ASN A 864 2.11 1.76 11.50
C ASN A 864 1.36 2.85 10.70
N PHE A 865 1.99 4.01 10.56
CA PHE A 865 1.52 5.12 9.72
C PHE A 865 2.29 5.11 8.40
N ASN A 866 1.63 4.71 7.32
CA ASN A 866 2.23 4.52 6.00
C ASN A 866 1.90 5.72 5.10
N ILE A 867 2.82 6.07 4.20
CA ILE A 867 2.68 7.21 3.30
C ILE A 867 3.15 6.80 1.90
N GLU A 868 2.27 6.91 0.91
CA GLU A 868 2.56 6.51 -0.48
C GLU A 868 3.53 7.48 -1.20
N PRO A 869 4.30 7.00 -2.20
CA PRO A 869 5.15 7.86 -3.03
C PRO A 869 4.36 8.99 -3.72
N GLY A 870 4.85 10.22 -3.59
CA GLY A 870 4.22 11.41 -4.19
C GLY A 870 3.25 12.16 -3.27
N VAL A 871 2.96 11.63 -2.06
CA VAL A 871 2.12 12.34 -1.09
C VAL A 871 2.80 13.61 -0.59
N THR A 872 2.06 14.72 -0.61
CA THR A 872 2.43 15.99 0.03
C THR A 872 1.59 16.21 1.29
N ILE A 873 2.25 16.50 2.41
CA ILE A 873 1.64 16.87 3.68
C ILE A 873 2.02 18.31 4.01
N LYS A 874 1.01 19.17 4.05
CA LYS A 874 1.08 20.57 4.46
C LYS A 874 0.76 20.70 5.96
N PHE A 875 1.46 21.63 6.62
CA PHE A 875 1.33 21.92 8.04
C PHE A 875 0.93 23.39 8.27
N GLY A 876 -0.20 23.62 8.94
CA GLY A 876 -0.59 24.95 9.40
C GLY A 876 0.39 25.50 10.46
N ASP A 877 0.34 26.82 10.73
CA ASP A 877 1.25 27.45 11.70
C ASP A 877 1.24 26.69 13.05
N GLY A 878 2.40 26.32 13.58
CA GLY A 878 2.53 25.62 14.86
C GLY A 878 2.00 24.18 14.89
N ALA A 879 1.70 23.56 13.74
CA ALA A 879 1.31 22.14 13.68
C ALA A 879 2.51 21.18 13.90
N SER A 880 2.23 19.90 14.19
CA SER A 880 3.25 18.85 14.33
C SER A 880 2.72 17.43 14.06
N ILE A 881 3.64 16.46 13.88
CA ILE A 881 3.36 15.03 14.07
C ILE A 881 4.07 14.56 15.35
N ARG A 882 3.39 13.78 16.19
CA ARG A 882 3.95 13.11 17.37
C ARG A 882 3.73 11.60 17.28
N SER A 883 4.79 10.82 17.10
CA SER A 883 4.73 9.38 16.86
C SER A 883 5.29 8.56 18.00
N GLU A 884 4.41 7.83 18.69
CA GLU A 884 4.73 6.69 19.57
C GLU A 884 4.71 5.37 18.78
N GLY A 885 3.97 5.33 17.66
CA GLY A 885 4.04 4.29 16.64
C GLY A 885 5.16 4.52 15.61
N LYS A 886 5.13 3.74 14.54
CA LYS A 886 6.12 3.74 13.46
C LYS A 886 5.63 4.54 12.24
N ILE A 887 6.45 5.42 11.69
CA ILE A 887 6.21 6.05 10.38
C ILE A 887 6.96 5.28 9.28
N SER A 888 6.31 5.03 8.15
CA SER A 888 6.90 4.45 6.93
C SER A 888 6.66 5.38 5.73
N ALA A 889 7.59 6.30 5.47
CA ALA A 889 7.56 7.22 4.33
C ALA A 889 8.58 6.77 3.27
N ASN A 890 8.15 5.93 2.31
CA ASN A 890 9.03 5.31 1.32
C ASN A 890 8.76 5.85 -0.10
N GLY A 891 9.17 7.09 -0.38
CA GLY A 891 9.03 7.71 -1.71
C GLY A 891 10.02 7.17 -2.74
N THR A 892 9.90 7.65 -3.99
CA THR A 892 10.89 7.46 -5.06
C THR A 892 11.52 8.79 -5.48
N ALA A 893 12.56 8.78 -6.31
CA ALA A 893 13.18 10.01 -6.80
C ALA A 893 12.25 10.81 -7.74
N GLU A 894 11.36 10.10 -8.44
CA GLU A 894 10.36 10.65 -9.36
C GLU A 894 9.07 11.05 -8.63
N LYS A 895 8.78 10.41 -7.50
CA LYS A 895 7.63 10.67 -6.62
C LYS A 895 8.08 10.76 -5.14
N PRO A 896 8.77 11.84 -4.75
CA PRO A 896 9.18 12.05 -3.37
C PRO A 896 7.96 12.29 -2.47
N ILE A 897 8.14 12.06 -1.17
CA ILE A 897 7.11 12.38 -0.15
C ILE A 897 7.49 13.70 0.52
N VAL A 898 6.58 14.67 0.55
CA VAL A 898 6.87 16.05 0.94
C VAL A 898 6.20 16.42 2.26
N PHE A 899 6.95 17.05 3.17
CA PHE A 899 6.50 17.59 4.45
C PHE A 899 6.84 19.08 4.50
N THR A 900 5.83 19.96 4.40
CA THR A 900 6.08 21.40 4.22
C THR A 900 5.04 22.31 4.90
N ALA A 901 5.32 23.61 4.98
CA ALA A 901 4.39 24.60 5.51
C ALA A 901 3.14 24.75 4.61
N PHE A 902 2.02 25.17 5.17
CA PHE A 902 0.76 25.36 4.44
C PHE A 902 0.89 26.30 3.23
N SER A 903 1.61 27.43 3.37
CA SER A 903 1.86 28.38 2.28
C SER A 903 3.14 28.10 1.46
N ASP A 904 3.57 26.84 1.37
CA ASP A 904 4.60 26.43 0.40
C ASP A 904 3.95 25.90 -0.88
N ASP A 905 3.86 26.73 -1.92
CA ASP A 905 3.07 26.41 -3.13
C ASP A 905 3.88 25.66 -4.20
N ASP A 906 5.21 25.61 -4.04
CA ASP A 906 6.11 24.74 -4.82
C ASP A 906 5.66 23.26 -4.79
N TYR A 907 4.93 22.83 -3.73
CA TYR A 907 4.40 21.48 -3.55
C TYR A 907 2.95 21.51 -3.07
N GLY A 908 2.04 20.83 -3.77
CA GLY A 908 0.62 20.78 -3.41
C GLY A 908 -0.19 22.02 -3.79
N GLY A 909 0.44 23.06 -4.35
CA GLY A 909 -0.23 24.26 -4.88
C GLY A 909 -0.71 25.25 -3.82
N ASP A 910 -1.14 26.43 -4.28
CA ASP A 910 -1.78 27.46 -3.46
C ASP A 910 -3.16 26.97 -2.98
N MET A 911 -3.22 26.52 -1.73
CA MET A 911 -4.45 25.99 -1.11
C MET A 911 -5.32 27.08 -0.46
N ASN A 912 -4.88 28.33 -0.47
CA ASN A 912 -5.52 29.46 0.21
C ASN A 912 -5.85 30.63 -0.74
N SER A 913 -5.63 30.44 -2.04
CA SER A 913 -5.83 31.39 -3.13
C SER A 913 -5.19 32.78 -2.90
N ASP A 914 -4.14 32.89 -2.06
CA ASP A 914 -3.47 34.19 -1.82
C ASP A 914 -2.39 34.54 -2.85
N GLY A 915 -2.18 33.65 -3.82
CA GLY A 915 -1.33 33.80 -5.00
C GLY A 915 -0.06 32.96 -4.87
N MET A 916 0.38 32.35 -5.97
CA MET A 916 1.56 31.49 -5.96
C MET A 916 2.80 32.16 -5.37
N CYS A 917 3.42 31.52 -4.39
CA CYS A 917 4.78 31.81 -3.94
C CYS A 917 5.83 31.07 -4.77
N GLY A 918 6.78 31.81 -5.35
CA GLY A 918 7.88 31.24 -6.11
C GLY A 918 9.08 32.18 -6.22
N LYS A 919 10.30 31.63 -6.30
CA LYS A 919 11.53 32.43 -6.32
C LYS A 919 11.70 33.20 -7.65
N GLY A 920 11.16 34.42 -7.68
CA GLY A 920 11.13 35.30 -8.85
C GLY A 920 9.75 35.45 -9.51
N ASN A 921 8.72 34.79 -8.96
CA ASN A 921 7.33 34.89 -9.43
C ASN A 921 6.32 34.85 -8.27
N ALA A 922 6.71 35.30 -7.08
CA ALA A 922 5.80 35.41 -5.94
C ALA A 922 4.82 36.58 -6.16
N SER A 923 3.52 36.33 -6.00
CA SER A 923 2.53 37.42 -6.04
C SER A 923 2.76 38.42 -4.91
N SER A 924 2.42 39.70 -5.13
CA SER A 924 2.44 40.74 -4.09
C SER A 924 1.39 40.53 -2.99
N THR A 925 0.47 39.58 -3.18
CA THR A 925 -0.56 39.17 -2.21
C THR A 925 -0.16 37.98 -1.34
N ALA A 926 0.89 37.24 -1.72
CA ALA A 926 1.13 35.87 -1.25
C ALA A 926 1.88 35.77 0.09
N SER A 927 1.42 34.89 0.98
CA SER A 927 1.95 34.74 2.35
C SER A 927 3.09 33.72 2.45
N CYS A 928 4.16 33.96 1.69
CA CYS A 928 5.23 32.99 1.43
C CYS A 928 5.91 32.39 2.67
N PRO A 929 6.39 31.13 2.58
CA PRO A 929 6.67 30.33 3.75
C PRO A 929 7.99 30.75 4.40
N SER A 930 7.92 31.12 5.68
CA SER A 930 9.10 31.35 6.51
C SER A 930 9.62 30.04 7.09
N VAL A 931 10.88 30.03 7.50
CA VAL A 931 11.43 28.96 8.34
C VAL A 931 10.63 28.82 9.66
N GLY A 932 10.61 27.64 10.26
CA GLY A 932 10.01 27.42 11.58
C GLY A 932 8.48 27.62 11.64
N LYS A 933 7.79 27.47 10.50
CA LYS A 933 6.32 27.58 10.40
C LYS A 933 5.60 26.48 11.18
N TRP A 934 6.15 25.27 11.19
CA TRP A 934 5.65 24.11 11.93
C TRP A 934 6.75 23.48 12.78
N TYR A 935 6.40 22.68 13.81
CA TYR A 935 7.39 22.13 14.75
C TYR A 935 8.30 21.09 14.08
N GLY A 936 7.70 20.02 13.56
CA GLY A 936 8.44 18.88 13.01
C GLY A 936 7.69 17.57 13.23
N VAL A 937 8.38 16.47 12.94
CA VAL A 937 7.96 15.11 13.26
C VAL A 937 8.74 14.63 14.50
N ILE A 938 8.05 14.53 15.63
CA ILE A 938 8.61 14.10 16.92
C ILE A 938 8.45 12.58 17.05
N LEU A 939 9.56 11.85 17.04
CA LEU A 939 9.65 10.40 17.16
C LEU A 939 9.99 9.98 18.60
N LEU A 940 9.13 9.15 19.18
CA LEU A 940 9.19 8.67 20.57
C LEU A 940 9.10 7.13 20.68
N SER A 941 8.95 6.43 19.56
CA SER A 941 8.78 4.97 19.53
C SER A 941 10.06 4.23 19.90
N LYS A 942 9.92 3.13 20.65
CA LYS A 942 11.04 2.29 21.12
C LYS A 942 11.10 0.92 20.46
N GLU A 943 10.01 0.50 19.81
CA GLU A 943 9.84 -0.86 19.31
C GLU A 943 10.47 -1.09 17.93
N LYS A 944 10.39 -0.09 17.03
CA LYS A 944 10.84 -0.20 15.62
C LYS A 944 11.31 1.16 15.10
N SER A 945 12.31 1.17 14.20
CA SER A 945 12.69 2.39 13.48
C SER A 945 11.55 2.92 12.62
N SER A 946 11.35 4.25 12.67
CA SER A 946 10.64 4.95 11.59
C SER A 946 11.58 5.14 10.39
N ILE A 947 11.03 5.12 9.17
CA ILE A 947 11.80 5.13 7.92
C ILE A 947 11.36 6.30 7.04
N PHE A 948 12.32 7.07 6.55
CA PHE A 948 12.11 8.20 5.63
C PHE A 948 13.05 8.05 4.42
N LYS A 949 12.52 7.65 3.26
CA LYS A 949 13.26 7.48 2.02
C LYS A 949 12.71 8.34 0.88
N ASN A 950 13.60 9.03 0.15
CA ASN A 950 13.25 10.02 -0.88
C ASN A 950 12.18 11.02 -0.38
N THR A 951 12.41 11.58 0.80
CA THR A 951 11.50 12.55 1.43
C THR A 951 12.05 13.96 1.34
N ILE A 952 11.19 14.97 1.29
CA ILE A 952 11.57 16.38 1.24
C ILE A 952 10.91 17.10 2.42
N PHE A 953 11.72 17.62 3.35
CA PHE A 953 11.28 18.40 4.50
C PHE A 953 11.62 19.86 4.31
N ARG A 954 10.63 20.75 4.44
CA ARG A 954 10.77 22.20 4.28
C ARG A 954 10.07 23.00 5.37
N TYR A 955 10.64 24.17 5.69
CA TYR A 955 10.02 25.25 6.48
C TYR A 955 9.57 24.90 7.91
N GLY A 956 9.88 23.69 8.41
CA GLY A 956 9.57 23.25 9.77
C GLY A 956 10.66 23.64 10.77
N GLY A 957 10.77 22.86 11.85
CA GLY A 957 11.85 22.99 12.83
C GLY A 957 11.62 24.09 13.86
N LEU A 958 10.37 24.45 14.18
CA LEU A 958 10.10 25.27 15.37
C LEU A 958 10.52 24.52 16.65
N ASN A 959 11.08 25.24 17.63
CA ASN A 959 11.75 24.63 18.78
C ASN A 959 10.79 23.81 19.69
N TYR A 960 10.94 22.48 19.72
CA TYR A 960 10.15 21.57 20.57
C TYR A 960 10.98 20.95 21.71
N GLY A 961 11.01 21.60 22.88
CA GLY A 961 11.69 21.05 24.06
C GLY A 961 13.22 20.94 23.91
N THR A 962 13.81 19.78 24.20
CA THR A 962 15.28 19.59 24.23
C THR A 962 15.90 19.14 22.91
N THR A 963 15.11 18.61 21.98
CA THR A 963 15.57 18.08 20.69
C THR A 963 14.89 18.89 19.59
N LYS A 964 15.61 19.25 18.53
CA LYS A 964 15.18 20.29 17.59
C LYS A 964 15.32 19.83 16.15
N GLY A 965 14.49 20.39 15.28
CA GLY A 965 14.55 20.20 13.84
C GLY A 965 13.29 19.59 13.21
N MET A 966 13.32 19.42 11.88
CA MET A 966 12.14 18.96 11.13
C MET A 966 11.80 17.48 11.38
N ILE A 967 12.80 16.68 11.75
CA ILE A 967 12.61 15.42 12.50
C ILE A 967 13.35 15.54 13.84
N CYS A 968 12.69 15.16 14.93
CA CYS A 968 13.24 15.11 16.28
C CYS A 968 13.09 13.69 16.84
N ALA A 969 14.19 13.00 17.13
CA ALA A 969 14.17 11.70 17.82
C ALA A 969 14.83 11.81 19.20
N ASP A 970 14.12 11.43 20.26
CA ASP A 970 14.69 11.25 21.60
C ASP A 970 14.49 9.80 22.06
N SER A 971 15.61 9.10 22.27
CA SER A 971 15.63 7.71 22.72
C SER A 971 14.80 6.77 21.81
N SER A 972 14.83 7.04 20.50
CA SER A 972 14.06 6.39 19.43
C SER A 972 14.97 6.15 18.21
N SER A 973 14.69 5.15 17.36
CA SER A 973 15.48 4.90 16.16
C SER A 973 14.83 5.43 14.88
N VAL A 974 15.66 5.94 13.97
CA VAL A 974 15.19 6.50 12.70
C VAL A 974 16.21 6.26 11.59
N ASP A 975 15.74 5.72 10.47
CA ASP A 975 16.54 5.43 9.28
C ASP A 975 16.10 6.37 8.14
N ILE A 976 17.04 7.15 7.60
CA ILE A 976 16.80 8.25 6.65
C ILE A 976 17.71 8.07 5.44
N PHE A 977 17.11 7.93 4.26
CA PHE A 977 17.78 7.60 3.01
C PHE A 977 17.42 8.59 1.90
N ASP A 978 18.41 9.04 1.13
CA ASP A 978 18.19 9.72 -0.16
C ASP A 978 17.27 10.97 -0.07
N SER A 979 17.17 11.59 1.12
CA SER A 979 16.17 12.62 1.46
C SER A 979 16.75 14.03 1.60
N VAL A 980 15.90 15.06 1.52
CA VAL A 980 16.28 16.48 1.52
C VAL A 980 15.69 17.19 2.74
N PHE A 981 16.50 18.00 3.42
CA PHE A 981 16.09 18.84 4.55
C PHE A 981 16.54 20.29 4.31
N GLU A 982 15.59 21.20 4.03
CA GLU A 982 15.89 22.61 3.75
C GLU A 982 15.00 23.64 4.47
N TYR A 983 15.55 24.84 4.66
CA TYR A 983 14.85 25.99 5.29
C TYR A 983 14.27 25.70 6.69
N SER A 984 14.94 24.88 7.50
CA SER A 984 14.54 24.69 8.91
C SER A 984 14.69 25.97 9.74
N GLY A 985 13.76 26.16 10.68
CA GLY A 985 13.85 27.17 11.75
C GLY A 985 14.81 26.79 12.89
N SER A 986 15.33 25.56 12.88
CA SER A 986 16.43 25.12 13.74
C SER A 986 17.32 24.12 13.01
N ASP A 987 17.31 22.84 13.41
CA ASP A 987 18.11 21.80 12.79
C ASP A 987 17.37 21.15 11.60
N GLY A 988 18.06 20.57 10.63
CA GLY A 988 17.42 19.71 9.63
C GLY A 988 16.83 18.48 10.31
N VAL A 989 17.68 17.73 11.02
CA VAL A 989 17.31 16.59 11.87
C VAL A 989 18.06 16.67 13.21
N GLY A 990 17.36 16.40 14.31
CA GLY A 990 17.93 16.32 15.66
C GLY A 990 17.74 14.94 16.30
N LEU A 991 18.85 14.32 16.69
CA LEU A 991 18.91 12.99 17.30
C LEU A 991 19.49 13.09 18.73
N LYS A 992 18.80 12.54 19.72
CA LYS A 992 19.23 12.53 21.13
C LYS A 992 19.06 11.13 21.72
N ASN A 993 20.11 10.52 22.27
CA ASN A 993 20.13 9.09 22.66
C ASN A 993 19.64 8.14 21.54
N SER A 994 19.75 8.57 20.28
CA SER A 994 19.06 7.98 19.13
C SER A 994 20.07 7.51 18.09
N SER A 995 19.75 6.43 17.37
CA SER A 995 20.63 5.79 16.39
C SER A 995 19.84 5.31 15.16
N GLY A 996 20.55 5.02 14.08
CA GLY A 996 19.98 4.58 12.80
C GLY A 996 20.93 4.89 11.65
N GLN A 997 20.47 4.65 10.42
CA GLN A 997 21.22 4.87 9.18
C GLN A 997 20.81 6.20 8.55
N ILE A 998 21.74 7.15 8.46
CA ILE A 998 21.55 8.45 7.82
C ILE A 998 22.43 8.47 6.57
N LEU A 999 21.88 8.02 5.43
CA LEU A 999 22.64 7.75 4.21
C LEU A 999 22.17 8.58 3.00
N GLY A 1000 23.10 9.20 2.27
CA GLY A 1000 22.81 9.83 0.97
C GLY A 1000 21.96 11.10 1.01
N ASN A 1001 21.64 11.63 2.19
CA ASN A 1001 20.73 12.76 2.35
C ASN A 1001 21.40 14.10 2.02
N THR A 1002 20.59 15.11 1.70
CA THR A 1002 21.05 16.49 1.47
C THR A 1002 20.43 17.46 2.47
N PHE A 1003 21.23 17.92 3.43
CA PHE A 1003 20.88 18.94 4.40
C PHE A 1003 21.37 20.29 3.87
N LYS A 1004 20.45 21.18 3.46
CA LYS A 1004 20.83 22.44 2.81
C LYS A 1004 20.12 23.68 3.38
N LYS A 1005 20.83 24.80 3.50
CA LYS A 1005 20.29 26.11 3.91
C LYS A 1005 19.58 26.14 5.28
N ASN A 1006 19.92 25.24 6.19
CA ASN A 1006 19.44 25.29 7.57
C ASN A 1006 20.33 26.28 8.34
N ASN A 1007 20.16 27.58 8.04
CA ASN A 1007 21.07 28.66 8.47
C ASN A 1007 20.37 29.90 9.04
N ALA A 1008 19.03 29.89 9.14
CA ALA A 1008 18.24 31.05 9.55
C ALA A 1008 18.45 31.48 11.02
N ILE A 1009 19.00 30.61 11.85
CA ILE A 1009 19.53 30.94 13.17
C ILE A 1009 20.99 30.46 13.29
N LEU A 1010 21.80 31.15 14.10
CA LEU A 1010 23.22 30.84 14.28
C LEU A 1010 23.48 29.40 14.78
N SER A 1011 22.49 28.77 15.42
CA SER A 1011 22.55 27.38 15.89
C SER A 1011 21.82 26.38 14.99
N GLY A 1012 21.54 26.72 13.72
CA GLY A 1012 20.91 25.81 12.77
C GLY A 1012 21.90 24.78 12.23
N ASN A 1013 21.77 23.53 12.64
CA ASN A 1013 22.62 22.44 12.18
C ASN A 1013 21.93 21.72 11.00
N GLY A 1014 22.69 21.21 10.02
CA GLY A 1014 22.12 20.27 9.04
C GLY A 1014 21.64 19.00 9.75
N LEU A 1015 22.55 18.36 10.48
CA LEU A 1015 22.27 17.24 11.38
C LEU A 1015 22.89 17.50 12.76
N SER A 1016 22.13 17.21 13.82
CA SER A 1016 22.54 17.37 15.22
C SER A 1016 22.39 16.04 15.96
N VAL A 1017 23.46 15.56 16.61
CA VAL A 1017 23.46 14.27 17.32
C VAL A 1017 24.04 14.43 18.73
N SER A 1018 23.22 14.19 19.74
CA SER A 1018 23.58 14.19 21.16
C SER A 1018 23.54 12.76 21.73
N LEU A 1019 24.67 12.27 22.24
CA LEU A 1019 24.84 10.97 22.92
C LEU A 1019 24.50 9.70 22.10
N GLY A 1020 23.92 9.84 20.90
CA GLY A 1020 23.56 8.73 20.01
C GLY A 1020 24.74 8.10 19.26
N ALA A 1021 24.46 7.00 18.55
CA ALA A 1021 25.43 6.26 17.73
C ALA A 1021 24.90 5.91 16.31
N PRO A 1022 24.37 6.88 15.52
CA PRO A 1022 23.98 6.65 14.13
C PRO A 1022 25.18 6.44 13.19
N MET A 1023 24.92 5.83 12.04
CA MET A 1023 25.82 5.83 10.89
C MET A 1023 25.46 6.99 9.96
N ILE A 1024 26.40 7.91 9.72
CA ILE A 1024 26.22 9.13 8.93
C ILE A 1024 27.16 9.04 7.73
N LYS A 1025 26.65 8.59 6.57
CA LYS A 1025 27.48 8.33 5.39
C LYS A 1025 26.92 8.87 4.07
N ASN A 1026 27.82 9.35 3.20
CA ASN A 1026 27.52 9.87 1.85
C ASN A 1026 26.52 11.05 1.84
N ASN A 1027 26.30 11.76 2.95
CA ASN A 1027 25.38 12.90 3.00
C ASN A 1027 26.06 14.19 2.50
N ASN A 1028 25.26 15.11 1.99
CA ASN A 1028 25.68 16.45 1.58
C ASN A 1028 25.18 17.48 2.60
N PHE A 1029 26.08 18.34 3.08
CA PHE A 1029 25.80 19.43 4.00
C PHE A 1029 26.14 20.76 3.33
N ILE A 1030 25.14 21.50 2.86
CA ILE A 1030 25.28 22.65 1.96
C ILE A 1030 24.72 23.93 2.59
N GLU A 1031 25.49 25.01 2.72
CA GLU A 1031 25.00 26.34 3.17
C GLU A 1031 24.28 26.37 4.55
N ASN A 1032 24.46 25.38 5.44
CA ASN A 1032 23.89 25.40 6.80
C ASN A 1032 24.72 26.34 7.72
N SER A 1033 24.27 26.63 8.96
CA SER A 1033 25.19 27.30 9.92
C SER A 1033 26.31 26.34 10.32
N VAL A 1034 25.94 25.15 10.78
CA VAL A 1034 26.85 24.00 10.96
C VAL A 1034 26.35 22.85 10.10
N GLY A 1035 27.24 22.16 9.38
CA GLY A 1035 26.86 20.97 8.63
C GLY A 1035 26.41 19.84 9.57
N LEU A 1036 27.34 19.34 10.38
CA LEU A 1036 27.13 18.26 11.34
C LEU A 1036 27.59 18.66 12.74
N TYR A 1037 26.72 18.56 13.74
CA TYR A 1037 27.01 18.80 15.15
C TYR A 1037 26.93 17.50 15.96
N LEU A 1038 28.00 17.19 16.71
CA LEU A 1038 28.11 15.99 17.55
C LEU A 1038 28.42 16.39 19.00
N TYR A 1039 27.55 16.03 19.94
CA TYR A 1039 27.71 16.27 21.38
C TYR A 1039 27.77 14.94 22.14
N GLY A 1040 28.97 14.52 22.56
CA GLY A 1040 29.18 13.24 23.24
C GLY A 1040 28.71 12.00 22.45
N SER A 1041 28.50 12.14 21.14
CA SER A 1041 28.02 11.07 20.25
C SER A 1041 29.16 10.15 19.84
N SER A 1042 28.84 8.87 19.61
CA SER A 1042 29.79 7.86 19.11
C SER A 1042 29.60 7.53 17.61
N ALA A 1043 28.83 8.35 16.89
CA ALA A 1043 28.45 8.16 15.49
C ALA A 1043 29.63 7.87 14.54
N ASP A 1044 29.41 6.96 13.58
CA ASP A 1044 30.35 6.75 12.47
C ASP A 1044 30.06 7.77 11.36
N VAL A 1045 31.07 8.56 10.97
CA VAL A 1045 30.94 9.71 10.05
C VAL A 1045 31.86 9.54 8.85
N VAL A 1046 31.30 9.07 7.74
CA VAL A 1046 32.07 8.50 6.62
C VAL A 1046 31.70 9.10 5.26
N ASP A 1047 32.68 9.50 4.46
CA ASP A 1047 32.52 9.90 3.03
C ASP A 1047 31.58 11.11 2.73
N ASN A 1048 31.16 11.87 3.75
CA ASN A 1048 30.21 12.99 3.59
C ASN A 1048 30.85 14.23 2.91
N ILE A 1049 30.01 15.08 2.31
CA ILE A 1049 30.40 16.32 1.62
C ILE A 1049 29.94 17.53 2.43
N PHE A 1050 30.80 18.54 2.55
CA PHE A 1050 30.50 19.83 3.17
C PHE A 1050 30.77 20.97 2.19
N ASP A 1051 29.80 21.86 1.99
CA ASP A 1051 29.89 23.00 1.06
C ASP A 1051 29.20 24.22 1.68
N GLY A 1052 29.75 25.42 1.49
CA GLY A 1052 29.14 26.70 1.88
C GLY A 1052 28.75 26.91 3.37
N ASN A 1053 28.95 25.94 4.27
CA ASN A 1053 28.46 26.04 5.66
C ASN A 1053 29.15 27.20 6.40
N THR A 1054 28.35 28.08 7.03
CA THR A 1054 28.81 29.43 7.38
C THR A 1054 29.64 29.51 8.67
N SER A 1055 29.49 28.56 9.59
CA SER A 1055 30.22 28.49 10.86
C SER A 1055 31.19 27.31 10.90
N LYS A 1056 30.73 26.09 10.64
CA LYS A 1056 31.51 24.83 10.75
C LYS A 1056 31.03 23.77 9.75
N GLY A 1057 31.96 22.94 9.26
CA GLY A 1057 31.63 21.71 8.54
C GLY A 1057 31.16 20.64 9.51
N ILE A 1058 32.10 20.09 10.28
CA ILE A 1058 31.81 19.20 11.42
C ILE A 1058 32.21 19.91 12.71
N SER A 1059 31.35 19.85 13.73
CA SER A 1059 31.63 20.35 15.09
C SER A 1059 31.48 19.21 16.11
N VAL A 1060 32.57 18.85 16.77
CA VAL A 1060 32.62 17.77 17.77
C VAL A 1060 32.85 18.36 19.16
N VAL A 1061 31.97 18.03 20.10
CA VAL A 1061 32.07 18.38 21.51
C VAL A 1061 32.26 17.08 22.32
N GLY A 1062 33.48 16.86 22.80
CA GLY A 1062 33.86 15.61 23.49
C GLY A 1062 34.62 14.65 22.58
N LYS A 1063 34.42 13.34 22.81
CA LYS A 1063 35.06 12.28 22.02
C LYS A 1063 34.52 12.29 20.57
N PRO A 1064 35.37 12.24 19.53
CA PRO A 1064 34.92 11.87 18.19
C PRO A 1064 34.44 10.41 18.17
N GLY A 1065 33.49 10.11 17.26
CA GLY A 1065 32.96 8.76 17.08
C GLY A 1065 33.98 7.76 16.55
N ASN A 1066 33.59 6.48 16.51
CA ASN A 1066 34.55 5.38 16.31
C ASN A 1066 35.23 5.41 14.92
N THR A 1067 34.48 5.77 13.88
CA THR A 1067 34.98 5.96 12.51
C THR A 1067 34.72 7.39 12.06
N MET A 1068 35.76 8.12 11.67
CA MET A 1068 35.61 9.47 11.08
C MET A 1068 36.61 9.65 9.93
N THR A 1069 36.20 9.30 8.71
CA THR A 1069 37.07 9.16 7.53
C THR A 1069 36.38 9.64 6.24
N GLY A 1070 37.16 9.97 5.21
CA GLY A 1070 36.64 10.28 3.85
C GLY A 1070 35.81 11.56 3.68
N ASN A 1071 35.55 12.31 4.76
CA ASN A 1071 34.75 13.53 4.71
C ASN A 1071 35.53 14.66 3.99
N ARG A 1072 34.86 15.39 3.10
CA ARG A 1072 35.51 16.39 2.23
C ARG A 1072 34.73 17.70 2.16
N SER A 1073 35.45 18.81 2.09
CA SER A 1073 34.91 20.11 1.73
C SER A 1073 34.92 20.33 0.21
N VAL A 1074 34.03 21.21 -0.27
CA VAL A 1074 34.02 21.70 -1.66
C VAL A 1074 34.50 23.15 -1.67
N GLY A 1075 35.81 23.34 -1.79
CA GLY A 1075 36.41 24.67 -1.83
C GLY A 1075 37.93 24.62 -1.63
N GLY A 1076 38.69 25.25 -2.52
CA GLY A 1076 40.16 25.23 -2.50
C GLY A 1076 40.83 26.13 -1.44
N SER A 1077 40.03 26.82 -0.60
CA SER A 1077 40.53 27.76 0.41
C SER A 1077 39.87 27.43 1.74
N LEU A 1078 40.67 26.93 2.69
CA LEU A 1078 40.21 26.42 4.00
C LEU A 1078 39.56 27.52 4.87
N LYS A 1079 38.24 27.67 4.76
CA LYS A 1079 37.42 28.49 5.64
C LYS A 1079 37.02 27.68 6.87
N THR A 1080 36.44 28.35 7.86
CA THR A 1080 35.95 27.70 9.09
C THR A 1080 34.90 26.60 8.83
N GLY A 1081 34.17 26.71 7.72
CA GLY A 1081 33.22 25.70 7.22
C GLY A 1081 33.84 24.40 6.69
N ASP A 1082 35.15 24.37 6.45
CA ASP A 1082 35.86 23.26 5.78
C ASP A 1082 36.61 22.33 6.76
N LEU A 1083 36.36 22.50 8.06
CA LEU A 1083 37.17 21.92 9.14
C LEU A 1083 36.37 20.96 10.03
N ILE A 1084 37.06 19.95 10.59
CA ILE A 1084 36.54 19.09 11.65
C ILE A 1084 36.91 19.70 13.01
N ASN A 1085 36.05 20.57 13.53
CA ASN A 1085 36.30 21.38 14.71
C ASN A 1085 36.11 20.57 16.00
N LEU A 1086 37.21 20.21 16.66
CA LEU A 1086 37.24 19.46 17.92
C LEU A 1086 37.25 20.42 19.12
N THR A 1087 36.41 20.14 20.13
CA THR A 1087 36.30 20.94 21.36
C THR A 1087 36.11 20.09 22.61
N SER A 1088 36.44 20.65 23.78
CA SER A 1088 36.40 19.98 25.10
C SER A 1088 37.35 18.78 25.22
N ASN A 1089 37.03 17.79 26.05
CA ASN A 1089 37.91 16.63 26.28
C ASN A 1089 37.78 15.64 25.11
N ILE A 1090 38.85 15.46 24.35
CA ILE A 1090 38.89 14.56 23.19
C ILE A 1090 38.77 13.07 23.59
N SER A 1091 38.99 12.73 24.86
CA SER A 1091 38.78 11.37 25.39
C SER A 1091 37.97 11.41 26.69
N SER A 1092 37.05 10.46 26.83
CA SER A 1092 36.40 10.15 28.11
C SER A 1092 37.42 9.51 29.06
N LEU A 1093 37.18 9.64 30.38
CA LEU A 1093 38.01 8.97 31.40
C LEU A 1093 38.07 7.45 31.15
N ASN A 1094 39.27 6.89 31.29
CA ASN A 1094 39.57 5.46 31.12
C ASN A 1094 39.17 4.90 29.74
N SER A 1095 39.28 5.71 28.68
CA SER A 1095 38.93 5.32 27.31
C SER A 1095 40.04 5.56 26.29
N THR A 1096 39.98 4.82 25.19
CA THR A 1096 40.83 5.03 24.02
C THR A 1096 40.07 5.79 22.92
N THR A 1097 40.75 6.77 22.32
CA THR A 1097 40.28 7.54 21.17
C THR A 1097 41.28 7.44 20.02
N ALA A 1098 40.77 7.40 18.78
CA ALA A 1098 41.59 7.44 17.58
C ALA A 1098 41.21 8.67 16.73
N LEU A 1099 42.21 9.34 16.15
CA LEU A 1099 42.05 10.21 14.99
C LEU A 1099 42.58 9.47 13.76
N LEU A 1100 41.79 9.48 12.68
CA LEU A 1100 42.03 8.73 11.44
C LEU A 1100 42.21 9.71 10.28
N SER A 1101 42.92 9.30 9.23
CA SER A 1101 43.15 10.16 8.07
C SER A 1101 41.83 10.58 7.40
N ASN A 1102 41.74 11.86 7.05
CA ASN A 1102 40.51 12.51 6.59
C ASN A 1102 40.87 13.65 5.61
N PRO A 1103 40.18 13.80 4.46
CA PRO A 1103 40.43 14.91 3.53
C PRO A 1103 40.22 16.29 4.17
N MET A 1104 39.20 16.45 5.01
CA MET A 1104 39.06 17.63 5.88
C MET A 1104 40.02 17.53 7.08
N PRO A 1105 40.87 18.55 7.34
CA PRO A 1105 41.75 18.54 8.50
C PRO A 1105 40.97 18.73 9.82
N TYR A 1106 41.50 18.15 10.89
CA TYR A 1106 41.01 18.43 12.24
C TYR A 1106 41.46 19.82 12.68
N PHE A 1107 40.56 20.58 13.29
CA PHE A 1107 40.83 21.93 13.79
C PHE A 1107 40.61 22.00 15.30
N ILE A 1108 41.56 22.61 16.01
CA ILE A 1108 41.51 22.81 17.46
C ILE A 1108 41.37 24.30 17.79
N SER A 1109 40.29 24.66 18.49
CA SER A 1109 39.95 26.04 18.88
C SER A 1109 40.02 26.27 20.40
N GLY A 1110 40.87 25.52 21.09
CA GLY A 1110 41.00 25.54 22.54
C GLY A 1110 41.86 24.39 23.06
N THR A 1111 41.95 24.26 24.38
CA THR A 1111 42.75 23.20 25.02
C THR A 1111 41.99 21.87 24.99
N LEU A 1112 42.39 20.94 24.12
CA LEU A 1112 41.89 19.57 24.13
C LEU A 1112 42.60 18.75 25.19
N GLN A 1113 41.85 18.12 26.11
CA GLN A 1113 42.44 17.32 27.18
C GLN A 1113 42.34 15.82 26.91
N VAL A 1114 43.46 15.11 27.11
CA VAL A 1114 43.49 13.64 27.27
C VAL A 1114 43.68 13.37 28.77
N PRO A 1115 42.63 12.99 29.51
CA PRO A 1115 42.72 12.84 30.96
C PRO A 1115 43.52 11.60 31.37
N LEU A 1116 43.93 11.54 32.64
CA LEU A 1116 44.68 10.42 33.22
C LEU A 1116 43.94 9.08 32.99
N GLY A 1117 44.71 8.00 32.79
CA GLY A 1117 44.16 6.66 32.50
C GLY A 1117 43.54 6.50 31.11
N SER A 1118 43.61 7.53 30.25
CA SER A 1118 42.97 7.56 28.93
C SER A 1118 44.02 7.74 27.83
N THR A 1119 43.76 7.23 26.64
CA THR A 1119 44.77 7.12 25.56
C THR A 1119 44.26 7.73 24.26
N LEU A 1120 45.06 8.59 23.64
CA LEU A 1120 44.80 9.15 22.31
C LEU A 1120 45.78 8.57 21.29
N HIS A 1121 45.25 7.94 20.24
CA HIS A 1121 46.00 7.57 19.04
C HIS A 1121 45.74 8.58 17.92
N ILE A 1122 46.80 8.98 17.22
CA ILE A 1122 46.73 9.82 16.02
C ILE A 1122 47.48 9.08 14.91
N TYR A 1123 46.75 8.52 13.95
CA TYR A 1123 47.31 7.66 12.91
C TYR A 1123 47.86 8.45 11.71
N GLU A 1124 48.58 7.74 10.83
CA GLU A 1124 49.21 8.29 9.63
C GLU A 1124 48.27 9.12 8.74
N GLY A 1125 48.85 10.11 8.04
CA GLY A 1125 48.14 11.04 7.16
C GLY A 1125 47.23 12.07 7.85
N VAL A 1126 47.01 11.97 9.17
CA VAL A 1126 46.21 12.94 9.94
C VAL A 1126 46.83 14.34 9.88
N LYS A 1127 46.00 15.32 9.54
CA LYS A 1127 46.32 16.75 9.56
C LYS A 1127 45.55 17.44 10.68
N ILE A 1128 46.26 18.17 11.54
CA ILE A 1128 45.72 18.93 12.65
C ILE A 1128 46.17 20.38 12.53
N MET A 1129 45.21 21.29 12.67
CA MET A 1129 45.40 22.73 12.59
C MET A 1129 44.93 23.40 13.89
N GLY A 1130 45.67 24.38 14.40
CA GLY A 1130 45.28 25.16 15.57
C GLY A 1130 45.31 26.66 15.33
N THR A 1131 44.74 27.43 16.25
CA THR A 1131 44.83 28.91 16.25
C THR A 1131 45.25 29.48 17.60
N SER A 1132 46.10 30.52 17.60
CA SER A 1132 46.42 31.29 18.80
C SER A 1132 45.52 32.52 18.97
N ILE A 1133 44.74 32.89 17.95
CA ILE A 1133 43.83 34.03 17.99
C ILE A 1133 42.68 33.74 18.96
N GLY A 1134 42.57 34.56 20.02
CA GLY A 1134 41.50 34.51 21.01
C GLY A 1134 41.42 33.22 21.87
N THR A 1135 42.29 32.24 21.66
CA THR A 1135 42.14 30.88 22.19
C THR A 1135 43.49 30.23 22.53
N ASN A 1136 43.52 29.41 23.59
CA ASN A 1136 44.69 28.63 23.98
C ASN A 1136 44.61 27.24 23.33
N SER A 1137 44.81 27.18 22.01
CA SER A 1137 44.66 25.97 21.21
C SER A 1137 45.89 25.07 21.28
N ARG A 1138 45.80 24.04 22.11
CA ARG A 1138 46.86 23.06 22.42
C ARG A 1138 46.23 21.70 22.74
N PHE A 1139 47.04 20.65 22.69
CA PHE A 1139 46.74 19.41 23.42
C PHE A 1139 47.28 19.52 24.85
N LEU A 1140 46.54 19.01 25.83
CA LEU A 1140 46.99 18.80 27.20
C LEU A 1140 46.87 17.32 27.54
N ILE A 1141 48.00 16.62 27.55
CA ILE A 1141 48.07 15.18 27.77
C ILE A 1141 48.35 14.93 29.26
N ASN A 1142 47.40 14.33 29.96
CA ASN A 1142 47.55 13.82 31.32
C ASN A 1142 47.52 12.27 31.37
N GLY A 1143 47.02 11.63 30.31
CA GLY A 1143 47.08 10.18 30.08
C GLY A 1143 48.21 9.80 29.11
N GLU A 1144 47.89 9.01 28.09
CA GLU A 1144 48.84 8.60 27.04
C GLU A 1144 48.52 9.24 25.67
N LEU A 1145 49.56 9.56 24.91
CA LEU A 1145 49.47 9.97 23.50
C LEU A 1145 50.41 9.10 22.64
N PHE A 1146 49.85 8.52 21.58
CA PHE A 1146 50.58 7.81 20.53
C PHE A 1146 50.32 8.49 19.19
N VAL A 1147 51.36 9.05 18.57
CA VAL A 1147 51.31 9.56 17.19
C VAL A 1147 52.06 8.59 16.30
N LEU A 1148 51.33 7.97 15.36
CA LEU A 1148 51.73 6.79 14.62
C LEU A 1148 51.69 7.07 13.11
N GLY A 1149 52.53 7.99 12.66
CA GLY A 1149 52.70 8.29 11.24
C GLY A 1149 53.58 7.27 10.50
N SER A 1150 53.62 7.38 9.18
CA SER A 1150 54.61 6.71 8.31
C SER A 1150 55.47 7.73 7.56
N GLU A 1151 56.61 7.30 7.01
CA GLU A 1151 57.49 8.19 6.23
C GLU A 1151 56.81 8.73 4.96
N THR A 1152 55.86 7.97 4.40
CA THR A 1152 55.03 8.34 3.24
C THR A 1152 53.77 9.14 3.60
N SER A 1153 53.33 9.09 4.85
CA SER A 1153 52.13 9.79 5.35
C SER A 1153 52.34 10.26 6.80
N PRO A 1154 53.22 11.25 7.03
CA PRO A 1154 53.49 11.76 8.36
C PRO A 1154 52.28 12.49 8.94
N VAL A 1155 52.16 12.51 10.27
CA VAL A 1155 51.16 13.31 10.97
C VAL A 1155 51.60 14.77 11.00
N VAL A 1156 50.73 15.70 10.59
CA VAL A 1156 51.07 17.13 10.46
C VAL A 1156 50.29 17.98 11.45
N PHE A 1157 51.00 18.69 12.31
CA PHE A 1157 50.47 19.72 13.20
C PHE A 1157 50.91 21.11 12.70
N SER A 1158 49.97 22.05 12.57
CA SER A 1158 50.20 23.34 11.90
C SER A 1158 49.25 24.44 12.40
N SER A 1159 49.46 25.70 11.99
CA SER A 1159 48.49 26.77 12.21
C SER A 1159 47.39 26.78 11.12
N ASN A 1160 46.20 27.27 11.45
CA ASN A 1160 45.10 27.47 10.50
C ASN A 1160 45.09 28.84 9.81
N LEU A 1161 46.08 29.70 10.10
CA LEU A 1161 46.12 31.08 9.62
C LEU A 1161 46.51 31.16 8.14
N GLU A 1162 45.82 32.01 7.35
CA GLU A 1162 46.12 32.24 5.92
C GLU A 1162 47.57 32.69 5.67
N THR A 1163 48.17 33.36 6.66
CA THR A 1163 49.62 33.62 6.72
C THR A 1163 50.14 33.01 8.03
N PRO A 1164 50.72 31.79 8.00
CA PRO A 1164 51.20 31.13 9.21
C PRO A 1164 52.34 31.91 9.89
N THR A 1165 52.20 32.12 11.20
CA THR A 1165 53.23 32.75 12.03
C THR A 1165 53.78 31.75 13.03
N LYS A 1166 55.01 31.98 13.50
CA LYS A 1166 55.45 31.46 14.79
C LYS A 1166 54.41 31.77 15.85
N SER A 1167 54.12 30.81 16.72
CA SER A 1167 53.08 30.96 17.75
C SER A 1167 51.67 31.19 17.18
N GLY A 1168 51.41 30.68 15.97
CA GLY A 1168 50.09 30.61 15.34
C GLY A 1168 49.17 29.54 15.96
N TRP A 1169 49.69 28.69 16.84
CA TRP A 1169 48.96 27.83 17.80
C TRP A 1169 49.89 27.42 18.96
N HIS A 1170 49.37 26.77 20.02
CA HIS A 1170 50.12 26.63 21.29
C HIS A 1170 50.89 25.31 21.49
N GLY A 1171 50.73 24.29 20.63
CA GLY A 1171 51.50 23.04 20.69
C GLY A 1171 50.85 21.85 21.40
N ILE A 1172 51.68 20.83 21.70
CA ILE A 1172 51.33 19.72 22.60
C ILE A 1172 51.96 19.97 23.97
N GLN A 1173 51.19 19.85 25.05
CA GLN A 1173 51.66 19.94 26.42
C GLN A 1173 51.49 18.59 27.15
N ALA A 1174 52.60 17.93 27.48
CA ALA A 1174 52.63 16.69 28.26
C ALA A 1174 52.76 16.99 29.76
N GLY A 1175 51.74 16.62 30.53
CA GLY A 1175 51.63 16.84 31.98
C GLY A 1175 52.38 15.81 32.83
N ASN A 1176 52.51 16.11 34.12
CA ASN A 1176 53.20 15.26 35.10
C ASN A 1176 52.59 13.85 35.16
N GLY A 1177 53.38 12.83 34.85
CA GLY A 1177 52.97 11.42 34.83
C GLY A 1177 52.26 10.97 33.55
N SER A 1178 52.09 11.84 32.55
CA SER A 1178 51.64 11.44 31.21
C SER A 1178 52.75 10.74 30.42
N ARG A 1179 52.41 10.01 29.36
CA ARG A 1179 53.37 9.37 28.44
C ARG A 1179 53.09 9.76 27.00
N VAL A 1180 54.15 10.04 26.23
CA VAL A 1180 54.04 10.51 24.84
C VAL A 1180 55.05 9.80 23.95
N ASP A 1181 54.56 9.09 22.94
CA ASP A 1181 55.36 8.44 21.89
C ASP A 1181 54.92 8.99 20.53
N ILE A 1182 55.85 9.59 19.78
CA ILE A 1182 55.56 10.29 18.52
C ILE A 1182 56.52 9.80 17.44
N LYS A 1183 55.95 9.34 16.32
CA LYS A 1183 56.66 8.74 15.19
C LYS A 1183 56.19 9.33 13.87
N ASN A 1184 57.15 9.71 13.02
CA ASN A 1184 56.91 10.27 11.68
C ASN A 1184 55.92 11.45 11.72
N ALA A 1185 56.31 12.56 12.35
CA ALA A 1185 55.43 13.72 12.53
C ALA A 1185 56.13 15.06 12.27
N VAL A 1186 55.35 16.04 11.83
CA VAL A 1186 55.80 17.40 11.48
C VAL A 1186 55.06 18.41 12.35
N PHE A 1187 55.81 19.29 13.00
CA PHE A 1187 55.29 20.37 13.86
C PHE A 1187 55.67 21.72 13.26
N LYS A 1188 54.65 22.47 12.83
CA LYS A 1188 54.79 23.80 12.24
C LYS A 1188 54.07 24.87 13.03
N ASP A 1189 54.58 26.10 12.97
CA ASP A 1189 53.88 27.34 13.38
C ASP A 1189 53.50 27.45 14.87
N ALA A 1190 54.04 26.59 15.74
CA ALA A 1190 53.65 26.53 17.15
C ALA A 1190 54.43 27.52 18.04
N THR A 1191 53.88 27.83 19.22
CA THR A 1191 54.59 28.53 20.31
C THR A 1191 55.69 27.64 20.90
N SER A 1192 55.38 26.35 21.03
CA SER A 1192 56.32 25.27 21.28
C SER A 1192 55.75 24.05 20.57
N GLY A 1193 56.51 23.31 19.77
CA GLY A 1193 55.99 22.10 19.12
C GLY A 1193 55.53 21.07 20.17
N ILE A 1194 56.41 20.80 21.14
CA ILE A 1194 56.13 19.99 22.32
C ILE A 1194 56.65 20.70 23.57
N THR A 1195 55.83 20.81 24.61
CA THR A 1195 56.23 21.21 25.98
C THR A 1195 55.99 20.04 26.94
N TYR A 1196 56.94 19.70 27.82
CA TYR A 1196 56.76 18.56 28.73
C TYR A 1196 57.21 18.78 30.19
N TYR A 1197 56.49 18.15 31.12
CA TYR A 1197 56.68 18.22 32.57
C TYR A 1197 56.64 16.80 33.14
N LYS A 1198 57.74 16.29 33.69
CA LYS A 1198 57.82 14.95 34.33
C LYS A 1198 57.08 13.84 33.56
N SER A 1199 57.35 13.75 32.27
CA SER A 1199 56.71 12.81 31.34
C SER A 1199 57.79 12.08 30.53
N PRO A 1200 57.76 10.73 30.43
CA PRO A 1200 58.53 10.01 29.42
C PRO A 1200 58.07 10.37 28.01
N ILE A 1201 59.00 10.93 27.23
CA ILE A 1201 58.81 11.29 25.81
C ILE A 1201 59.70 10.41 24.93
N ILE A 1202 59.13 9.86 23.87
CA ILE A 1202 59.81 9.15 22.78
C ILE A 1202 59.54 9.90 21.47
N LEU A 1203 60.60 10.21 20.72
CA LEU A 1203 60.55 10.91 19.43
C LEU A 1203 61.32 10.13 18.36
N GLU A 1204 60.67 9.79 17.25
CA GLU A 1204 61.27 9.09 16.11
C GLU A 1204 60.83 9.76 14.79
N ASN A 1205 61.79 10.15 13.93
CA ASN A 1205 61.52 10.81 12.63
C ASN A 1205 60.62 12.06 12.77
N ILE A 1206 61.10 13.10 13.47
CA ILE A 1206 60.32 14.31 13.78
C ILE A 1206 60.91 15.56 13.12
N LEU A 1207 60.07 16.40 12.51
CA LEU A 1207 60.47 17.67 11.91
C LEU A 1207 59.82 18.87 12.61
N PHE A 1208 60.63 19.77 13.17
CA PHE A 1208 60.20 21.07 13.69
C PHE A 1208 60.57 22.18 12.71
N SER A 1209 59.58 22.98 12.28
CA SER A 1209 59.68 24.03 11.25
C SER A 1209 58.85 25.24 11.67
N ASN A 1210 59.32 26.47 11.46
CA ASN A 1210 58.62 27.73 11.77
C ASN A 1210 58.00 27.87 13.19
N ASN A 1211 58.54 27.20 14.22
CA ASN A 1211 58.04 27.33 15.60
C ASN A 1211 58.79 28.44 16.37
N GLN A 1212 58.19 28.96 17.43
CA GLN A 1212 58.92 29.78 18.42
C GLN A 1212 59.89 28.91 19.26
N LEU A 1213 59.51 27.67 19.58
CA LEU A 1213 60.40 26.63 20.12
C LEU A 1213 60.04 25.28 19.48
N GLY A 1214 61.02 24.42 19.21
CA GLY A 1214 60.72 23.05 18.77
C GLY A 1214 60.26 22.20 19.97
N ILE A 1215 61.11 22.11 20.98
CA ILE A 1215 60.84 21.44 22.26
C ILE A 1215 61.06 22.45 23.41
N SER A 1216 60.24 22.34 24.46
CA SER A 1216 60.33 23.17 25.67
C SER A 1216 60.17 22.32 26.95
N ILE A 1217 61.12 22.44 27.86
CA ILE A 1217 61.14 21.73 29.14
C ILE A 1217 60.51 22.58 30.26
N GLY A 1218 59.57 21.98 30.97
CA GLY A 1218 59.02 22.52 32.20
C GLY A 1218 59.97 22.41 33.40
N GLN A 1219 59.68 23.14 34.49
CA GLN A 1219 60.42 22.97 35.74
C GLN A 1219 60.36 21.50 36.21
N PHE A 1220 61.54 20.94 36.52
CA PHE A 1220 61.76 19.53 36.90
C PHE A 1220 61.47 18.52 35.77
N PRO A 1221 62.31 18.43 34.71
CA PRO A 1221 62.19 17.42 33.66
C PRO A 1221 62.34 15.97 34.15
N SER A 1222 61.68 15.06 33.43
CA SER A 1222 62.20 13.70 33.22
C SER A 1222 63.19 13.71 32.05
N PRO A 1223 64.16 12.77 31.97
CA PRO A 1223 64.96 12.61 30.76
C PRO A 1223 64.08 12.30 29.54
N LEU A 1224 64.47 12.83 28.39
CA LEU A 1224 63.97 12.41 27.07
C LEU A 1224 64.43 10.96 26.84
N GLU A 1225 63.51 10.00 26.84
CA GLU A 1225 63.88 8.57 26.86
C GLU A 1225 64.53 8.12 25.55
N LYS A 1226 64.05 8.66 24.43
CA LYS A 1226 64.54 8.32 23.10
C LYS A 1226 64.29 9.47 22.12
N ALA A 1227 65.32 9.81 21.34
CA ALA A 1227 65.24 10.72 20.20
C ALA A 1227 66.03 10.15 19.03
N ILE A 1228 65.35 9.81 17.93
CA ILE A 1228 65.96 9.36 16.68
C ILE A 1228 65.48 10.25 15.54
N ASN A 1229 66.41 10.76 14.74
CA ASN A 1229 66.12 11.57 13.55
C ASN A 1229 65.15 12.73 13.85
N VAL A 1230 65.48 13.53 14.86
CA VAL A 1230 64.73 14.75 15.23
C VAL A 1230 65.44 15.94 14.59
N ILE A 1231 64.75 16.62 13.67
CA ILE A 1231 65.26 17.71 12.84
C ILE A 1231 64.61 19.02 13.26
N PHE A 1232 65.43 20.05 13.43
CA PHE A 1232 64.99 21.43 13.66
C PHE A 1232 65.47 22.28 12.48
N GLU A 1233 64.54 22.82 11.69
CA GLU A 1233 64.87 23.77 10.62
C GLU A 1233 65.41 25.10 11.19
N SER A 1234 66.22 25.80 10.40
CA SER A 1234 66.89 27.04 10.80
C SER A 1234 65.96 28.24 11.01
N ASP A 1235 64.67 28.07 10.69
CA ASP A 1235 63.64 29.08 10.86
C ASP A 1235 63.03 29.08 12.26
N ASN A 1236 63.18 28.03 13.08
CA ASN A 1236 62.74 28.04 14.48
C ASN A 1236 63.54 29.08 15.31
N ASN A 1237 62.91 29.77 16.27
CA ASN A 1237 63.63 30.77 17.08
C ASN A 1237 64.62 30.10 18.06
N ALA A 1238 65.87 30.59 18.07
CA ALA A 1238 66.91 30.11 18.97
C ALA A 1238 67.10 31.02 20.20
N THR A 1239 66.45 30.68 21.32
CA THR A 1239 66.73 31.31 22.62
C THR A 1239 67.97 30.67 23.27
N THR A 1240 69.15 31.29 23.16
CA THR A 1240 70.35 31.17 24.04
C THR A 1240 70.93 29.79 24.45
N SER A 1241 70.33 28.67 24.06
CA SER A 1241 70.84 27.30 24.13
C SER A 1241 71.11 26.82 22.70
N PRO A 1242 72.17 26.03 22.42
CA PRO A 1242 72.59 25.72 21.06
C PRO A 1242 71.51 24.97 20.27
N LYS A 1243 70.85 25.69 19.35
CA LYS A 1243 69.85 25.22 18.38
C LYS A 1243 68.49 24.78 18.96
N GLY A 1244 67.90 25.59 19.84
CA GLY A 1244 66.44 25.59 20.05
C GLY A 1244 65.88 24.47 20.94
N ILE A 1245 66.74 23.84 21.74
CA ILE A 1245 66.35 22.96 22.85
C ILE A 1245 66.50 23.74 24.15
N TRP A 1246 65.42 23.85 24.93
CA TRP A 1246 65.43 24.29 26.33
C TRP A 1246 64.67 23.31 27.20
#